data_AF-A0A845HTA3-F1
#
_entry.id   AF-A0A845HTA3-F1
#
_cell.length_a   1.000
_cell.length_b   1.000
_cell.length_c   1.000
_cell.angle_alpha   90.00
_cell.angle_beta   90.00
_cell.angle_gamma   90.00
#
_symmetry.space_group_name_H-M   'P 1'
#
loop_
_entity.id
_entity.type
_entity.pdbx_description
1 polymer ?
#
loop_
_entity_poly.entity_id
_entity_poly.type
_entity_poly.pdbx_seq_one_letter_code
_entity_poly.pdbx_strand_id
1 'polypeptide(L)'
;MAAIDYTQVVQQLYISYFGRPADPTGLANFTAQLLVADPFAGTDTALTTIPALSAYSQANPTSAVGKLVGSFANKVNPPGNDHLSILKFVNDIYNNVFHRDADAGGNYWVNLIETGVVSRENASLAITEGAVNGTNTSAQGLLDTQLVAKVNAVATDFTASLDTIAKVVSFQGDAAAAKAAALLSQVTATTDLTAFHANVTQAIAGLIVPVTVSTALTTGVDILVGTAANDVFNAVPSATNTATLTALDSIDGGAGTNTLNVIDTSAVAVGGFVVPSSVTVKNVQNVNVTSANNTVTVDTSGFTGTTALKVVSAGGATATAATTTTVSVTDSAVATGAISVTGGSDVSVNALAVGNTGTVTVTGAVGNVVVNAAEKAAGNTAAGVISVTGGTSITVNETATASTAAAAGATFTQGAVSITGDATTTAVTVTQTAAAAAAGVVKEVFSATFTGTAAAADTVTFDGFTFTTGATAAAATATAFVTAYNLAAGTTWVAVDNGGGVVTFTAKTAGVRTDATAGSFVEGGANAGTNAVGTVTVGTQGTSSQAIAEGGVTIADLNAGSTTKAATISSVTLANYGASTISSNALSKLTLSGTGGTLSLTSGLTTETVKTLALNVNNLTGAAISDTSNHFTTINVTTAGKDSTIANIADTAATALTVAGSNALTMTSVAGLSNLKTITVSGAAGLTADVSALTAITDVNAAASSGANTVTVNAAQTTYEGGSGVDTVVVSAPATSKIDGGAGSADVINLVGAGGTLLTAATGAKLVNFEVVDATGGTGVYDVSVLTGIKGVQVGADGGSGVTFANVAAGTSLSLLANAGHAVTYGLKADTATDSIQLNLGTAKTTGVTFVGGANIGSIETVNIASNGTVTSGVSTGTNALALTDAAVTKLVVTGAESLNLTGLTSNTITTVDATGVAKGATFTLTTAATATAGATVTAGSGNLVFTGAAAVGKADTITAGNGDNTITEAAGNNIVTLGNGTNTVSLGGVGNNTLTVGTGVNHISVGSGQNTITLGAHTAADDITFGLPTSANTYSSVTGAAHGDSLIFTTVGTGASDAWLGASVSSAKIVLNTSTALFADYIQAATAGGVANGGIFSWFQFGGNTYIVEDRSTAGAFAAGTDMIVKLTGLVDLAATGSAAAIAAHGVTL
;
A
#
# COMPACT_ATOMS: atom_id res chain seq x y z
N MET A 1 15.51 54.40 -63.05
CA MET A 1 16.06 53.33 -62.19
C MET A 1 14.89 52.68 -61.50
N ALA A 2 14.77 51.35 -61.58
CA ALA A 2 13.79 50.63 -60.76
C ALA A 2 14.07 50.96 -59.28
N ALA A 3 13.01 51.12 -58.47
CA ALA A 3 13.19 51.24 -57.03
C ALA A 3 13.91 49.98 -56.54
N ILE A 4 14.97 50.15 -55.75
CA ILE A 4 15.69 49.03 -55.15
C ILE A 4 14.77 48.38 -54.13
N ASP A 5 14.60 47.07 -54.23
CA ASP A 5 13.69 46.33 -53.37
C ASP A 5 14.46 45.47 -52.37
N TYR A 6 14.43 45.88 -51.09
CA TYR A 6 15.00 45.12 -49.97
C TYR A 6 13.97 44.20 -49.31
N THR A 7 12.72 44.12 -49.79
CA THR A 7 11.62 43.38 -49.14
C THR A 7 11.98 41.93 -48.84
N GLN A 8 12.57 41.23 -49.81
CA GLN A 8 12.95 39.83 -49.69
C GLN A 8 13.98 39.59 -48.57
N VAL A 9 15.00 40.46 -48.47
CA VAL A 9 16.05 40.31 -47.44
C VAL A 9 15.56 40.68 -46.05
N VAL A 10 14.64 41.65 -45.95
CA VAL A 10 14.04 42.03 -44.66
C VAL A 10 13.06 40.97 -44.17
N GLN A 11 12.22 40.42 -45.03
CA GLN A 11 11.35 39.30 -44.66
C GLN A 11 12.15 38.11 -44.16
N GLN A 12 13.25 37.78 -44.84
CA GLN A 12 14.11 36.70 -44.41
C GLN A 12 14.72 36.94 -43.03
N LEU A 13 15.11 38.18 -42.71
CA LEU A 13 15.60 38.52 -41.37
C LEU A 13 14.54 38.29 -40.29
N TYR A 14 13.28 38.66 -40.54
CA TYR A 14 12.17 38.39 -39.62
C TYR A 14 11.90 36.89 -39.47
N ILE A 15 11.94 36.13 -40.56
CA ILE A 15 11.81 34.67 -40.53
C ILE A 15 12.94 34.05 -39.71
N SER A 16 14.20 34.33 -40.07
CA SER A 16 15.34 33.64 -39.48
C SER A 16 15.51 33.94 -37.98
N TYR A 17 15.10 35.14 -37.51
CA TYR A 17 15.21 35.52 -36.09
C TYR A 17 13.95 35.29 -35.26
N PHE A 18 12.76 35.43 -35.84
CA PHE A 18 11.50 35.41 -35.09
C PHE A 18 10.51 34.34 -35.57
N GLY A 19 10.85 33.58 -36.61
CA GLY A 19 9.99 32.52 -37.18
C GLY A 19 8.68 33.04 -37.79
N ARG A 20 8.57 34.35 -38.05
CA ARG A 20 7.30 35.00 -38.45
C ARG A 20 7.52 36.06 -39.54
N PRO A 21 6.46 36.44 -40.29
CA PRO A 21 6.52 37.57 -41.22
C PRO A 21 6.76 38.91 -40.49
N ALA A 22 7.36 39.86 -41.20
CA ALA A 22 7.45 41.25 -40.73
C ALA A 22 6.06 41.87 -40.62
N ASP A 23 5.82 42.73 -39.62
CA ASP A 23 4.65 43.60 -39.67
C ASP A 23 4.86 44.70 -40.75
N PRO A 24 3.79 45.27 -41.33
CA PRO A 24 3.93 46.23 -42.42
C PRO A 24 4.78 47.47 -42.07
N THR A 25 4.74 47.90 -40.79
CA THR A 25 5.52 49.04 -40.32
C THR A 25 6.99 48.66 -40.13
N GLY A 26 7.25 47.49 -39.53
CA GLY A 26 8.58 46.92 -39.36
C GLY A 26 9.28 46.66 -40.69
N LEU A 27 8.57 46.11 -41.68
CA LEU A 27 9.07 45.89 -43.04
C LEU A 27 9.45 47.21 -43.73
N ALA A 28 8.54 48.19 -43.74
CA ALA A 28 8.77 49.49 -44.37
C ALA A 28 9.91 50.27 -43.70
N ASN A 29 10.00 50.24 -42.37
CA ASN A 29 11.04 50.94 -41.63
C ASN A 29 12.41 50.31 -41.90
N PHE A 30 12.51 48.99 -41.82
CA PHE A 30 13.80 48.33 -41.95
C PHE A 30 14.31 48.32 -43.41
N THR A 31 13.42 48.20 -44.40
CA THR A 31 13.79 48.38 -45.82
C THR A 31 14.30 49.80 -46.10
N ALA A 32 13.68 50.84 -45.52
CA ALA A 32 14.14 52.22 -45.64
C ALA A 32 15.51 52.45 -44.95
N GLN A 33 15.73 51.84 -43.78
CA GLN A 33 17.02 51.91 -43.09
C GLN A 33 18.12 51.19 -43.88
N LEU A 34 17.84 50.03 -44.49
CA LEU A 34 18.79 49.35 -45.36
C LEU A 34 19.14 50.16 -46.61
N LEU A 35 18.15 50.78 -47.26
CA LEU A 35 18.37 51.64 -48.42
C LEU A 35 19.33 52.81 -48.10
N VAL A 36 19.23 53.37 -46.89
CA VAL A 36 20.13 54.46 -46.44
C VAL A 36 21.50 53.94 -46.01
N ALA A 37 21.55 52.74 -45.42
CA ALA A 37 22.77 52.16 -44.87
C ALA A 37 23.64 51.47 -45.92
N ASP A 38 23.05 50.96 -47.01
CA ASP A 38 23.73 50.21 -48.06
C ASP A 38 24.64 51.13 -48.89
N PRO A 39 25.98 50.97 -48.82
CA PRO A 39 26.91 51.79 -49.59
C PRO A 39 26.86 51.52 -51.10
N PHE A 40 26.17 50.45 -51.52
CA PHE A 40 25.99 50.04 -52.91
C PHE A 40 24.56 50.30 -53.41
N ALA A 41 23.76 51.05 -52.66
CA ALA A 41 22.42 51.42 -53.08
C ALA A 41 22.44 52.11 -54.46
N GLY A 42 21.84 51.46 -55.45
CA GLY A 42 21.66 51.96 -56.81
C GLY A 42 22.55 51.29 -57.84
N THR A 43 23.40 50.34 -57.43
CA THR A 43 24.23 49.52 -58.31
C THR A 43 23.74 48.07 -58.37
N ASP A 44 24.27 47.29 -59.31
CA ASP A 44 24.03 45.85 -59.41
C ASP A 44 24.62 45.05 -58.21
N THR A 45 25.36 45.71 -57.32
CA THR A 45 25.94 45.15 -56.10
C THR A 45 25.20 45.58 -54.84
N ALA A 46 24.00 46.17 -54.96
CA ALA A 46 23.13 46.47 -53.83
C ALA A 46 22.86 45.19 -53.01
N LEU A 47 22.73 45.34 -51.69
CA LEU A 47 22.61 44.24 -50.73
C LEU A 47 21.18 43.67 -50.67
N THR A 48 20.59 43.39 -51.83
CA THR A 48 19.21 42.91 -52.01
C THR A 48 19.09 41.39 -52.04
N THR A 49 20.19 40.66 -51.80
CA THR A 49 20.19 39.20 -51.67
C THR A 49 20.81 38.79 -50.33
N ILE A 50 20.39 37.64 -49.79
CA ILE A 50 20.91 37.12 -48.52
C ILE A 50 22.42 36.89 -48.56
N PRO A 51 23.02 36.30 -49.62
CA PRO A 51 24.47 36.16 -49.68
C PRO A 51 25.20 37.50 -49.68
N ALA A 52 24.71 38.50 -50.43
CA ALA A 52 25.33 39.82 -50.47
C ALA A 52 25.26 40.52 -49.10
N LEU A 53 24.08 40.52 -48.47
CA LEU A 53 23.86 41.15 -47.17
C LEU A 53 24.63 40.46 -46.04
N SER A 54 24.63 39.13 -46.02
CA SER A 54 25.35 38.31 -45.03
C SER A 54 26.85 38.52 -45.11
N ALA A 55 27.44 38.44 -46.31
CA ALA A 55 28.87 38.63 -46.53
C ALA A 55 29.32 40.06 -46.15
N TYR A 56 28.56 41.08 -46.52
CA TYR A 56 28.89 42.47 -46.19
C TYR A 56 28.77 42.74 -44.67
N SER A 57 27.68 42.29 -44.05
CA SER A 57 27.46 42.47 -42.61
C SER A 57 28.55 41.77 -41.77
N GLN A 58 28.96 40.57 -42.18
CA GLN A 58 30.02 39.81 -41.51
C GLN A 58 31.40 40.45 -41.66
N ALA A 59 31.73 40.98 -42.85
CA ALA A 59 33.00 41.67 -43.10
C ALA A 59 33.06 43.07 -42.46
N ASN A 60 31.90 43.71 -42.23
CA ASN A 60 31.79 45.08 -41.74
C ASN A 60 30.79 45.22 -40.57
N PRO A 61 30.98 44.53 -39.43
CA PRO A 61 29.99 44.46 -38.34
C PRO A 61 29.72 45.80 -37.67
N THR A 62 30.63 46.77 -37.77
CA THR A 62 30.49 48.12 -37.21
C THR A 62 29.89 49.16 -38.17
N SER A 63 29.67 48.77 -39.44
CA SER A 63 29.02 49.62 -40.45
C SER A 63 27.56 49.89 -40.11
N ALA A 64 26.93 50.84 -40.81
CA ALA A 64 25.49 51.09 -40.65
C ALA A 64 24.66 49.81 -40.95
N VAL A 65 25.03 49.05 -41.98
CA VAL A 65 24.39 47.76 -42.32
C VAL A 65 24.66 46.71 -41.24
N GLY A 66 25.90 46.56 -40.77
CA GLY A 66 26.25 45.59 -39.72
C GLY A 66 25.52 45.86 -38.40
N LYS A 67 25.43 47.13 -37.98
CA LYS A 67 24.65 47.55 -36.80
C LYS A 67 23.14 47.31 -36.98
N LEU A 68 22.65 47.51 -38.19
CA LEU A 68 21.24 47.34 -38.53
C LEU A 68 20.84 45.85 -38.50
N VAL A 69 21.63 44.96 -39.12
CA VAL A 69 21.47 43.50 -39.02
C VAL A 69 21.59 43.04 -37.56
N GLY A 70 22.59 43.54 -36.83
CA GLY A 70 22.79 43.15 -35.43
C GLY A 70 21.69 43.62 -34.47
N SER A 71 20.85 44.57 -34.88
CA SER A 71 19.69 45.00 -34.06
C SER A 71 18.63 43.90 -33.88
N PHE A 72 18.54 42.93 -34.80
CA PHE A 72 17.62 41.78 -34.69
C PHE A 72 18.06 40.77 -33.63
N ALA A 73 19.36 40.59 -33.44
CA ALA A 73 19.92 39.60 -32.53
C ALA A 73 19.69 39.93 -31.04
N ASN A 74 19.53 41.21 -30.70
CA ASN A 74 19.26 41.70 -29.34
C ASN A 74 17.83 41.40 -28.82
N LYS A 75 17.03 40.61 -29.55
CA LYS A 75 15.62 40.35 -29.27
C LYS A 75 15.27 38.86 -29.12
N VAL A 76 16.24 37.95 -29.05
CA VAL A 76 16.03 36.48 -29.04
C VAL A 76 16.48 35.84 -27.70
N ASN A 77 15.78 34.80 -27.25
CA ASN A 77 15.97 34.07 -25.98
C ASN A 77 16.47 32.63 -26.28
N PRO A 78 17.46 32.04 -25.57
CA PRO A 78 18.08 32.50 -24.32
C PRO A 78 19.28 33.45 -24.48
N PRO A 79 19.43 34.45 -23.59
CA PRO A 79 20.64 35.26 -23.50
C PRO A 79 21.75 34.46 -22.80
N GLY A 80 22.72 33.98 -23.57
CA GLY A 80 23.87 33.23 -23.04
C GLY A 80 24.86 32.86 -24.13
N ASN A 81 26.15 32.97 -23.83
CA ASN A 81 27.24 32.61 -24.76
C ASN A 81 27.86 31.24 -24.41
N ASP A 82 27.24 30.49 -23.52
CA ASP A 82 27.59 29.11 -23.25
C ASP A 82 27.11 28.19 -24.38
N HIS A 83 27.73 27.01 -24.48
CA HIS A 83 27.47 26.03 -25.52
C HIS A 83 25.98 25.67 -25.65
N LEU A 84 25.26 25.50 -24.53
CA LEU A 84 23.85 25.11 -24.55
C LEU A 84 22.96 26.24 -25.06
N SER A 85 23.26 27.48 -24.67
CA SER A 85 22.56 28.67 -25.19
C SER A 85 22.80 28.90 -26.68
N ILE A 86 24.03 28.67 -27.16
CA ILE A 86 24.36 28.76 -28.61
C ILE A 86 23.71 27.61 -29.38
N LEU A 87 23.72 26.38 -28.85
CA LEU A 87 23.05 25.23 -29.46
C LEU A 87 21.53 25.45 -29.59
N LYS A 88 20.88 25.92 -28.53
CA LYS A 88 19.44 26.25 -28.56
C LYS A 88 19.14 27.35 -29.58
N PHE A 89 19.98 28.38 -29.63
CA PHE A 89 19.85 29.47 -30.61
C PHE A 89 20.01 29.00 -32.07
N VAL A 90 21.00 28.13 -32.35
CA VAL A 90 21.17 27.53 -33.69
C VAL A 90 19.97 26.63 -34.03
N ASN A 91 19.48 25.84 -33.08
CA ASN A 91 18.31 24.99 -33.29
C ASN A 91 17.03 25.80 -33.57
N ASP A 92 16.85 26.94 -32.90
CA ASP A 92 15.72 27.83 -33.14
C ASP A 92 15.80 28.45 -34.55
N ILE A 93 17.00 28.82 -35.03
CA ILE A 93 17.19 29.28 -36.42
C ILE A 93 16.87 28.15 -37.41
N TYR A 94 17.32 26.93 -37.15
CA TYR A 94 17.02 25.77 -37.99
C TYR A 94 15.52 25.48 -38.07
N ASN A 95 14.81 25.56 -36.95
CA ASN A 95 13.37 25.40 -36.93
C ASN A 95 12.65 26.53 -37.66
N ASN A 96 13.14 27.77 -37.56
CA ASN A 96 12.55 28.92 -38.24
C ASN A 96 12.79 28.92 -39.76
N VAL A 97 13.97 28.50 -40.22
CA VAL A 97 14.40 28.63 -41.62
C VAL A 97 14.19 27.34 -42.41
N PHE A 98 14.38 26.18 -41.76
CA PHE A 98 14.39 24.87 -42.40
C PHE A 98 13.28 23.92 -41.89
N HIS A 99 12.47 24.35 -40.92
CA HIS A 99 11.37 23.57 -40.32
C HIS A 99 11.80 22.19 -39.79
N ARG A 100 13.03 22.10 -39.28
CA ARG A 100 13.60 20.87 -38.71
C ARG A 100 14.60 21.22 -37.62
N ASP A 101 14.79 20.30 -36.69
CA ASP A 101 15.88 20.41 -35.72
C ASP A 101 17.25 20.36 -36.42
N ALA A 102 18.23 20.99 -35.77
CA ALA A 102 19.60 21.01 -36.23
C ALA A 102 20.19 19.60 -36.23
N ASP A 103 20.65 19.15 -37.41
CA ASP A 103 21.34 17.87 -37.59
C ASP A 103 22.81 17.96 -37.18
N ALA A 104 23.62 16.96 -37.52
CA ALA A 104 25.06 16.99 -37.26
C ALA A 104 25.79 18.22 -37.85
N GLY A 105 25.22 18.87 -38.88
CA GLY A 105 25.67 20.14 -39.45
C GLY A 105 25.39 21.36 -38.57
N GLY A 106 24.46 21.28 -37.60
CA GLY A 106 24.26 22.31 -36.58
C GLY A 106 25.51 22.58 -35.74
N ASN A 107 26.28 21.53 -35.43
CA ASN A 107 27.53 21.63 -34.67
C ASN A 107 28.61 22.46 -35.40
N TYR A 108 28.58 22.47 -36.74
CA TYR A 108 29.47 23.33 -37.53
C TYR A 108 29.21 24.81 -37.22
N TRP A 109 27.94 25.21 -37.19
CA TRP A 109 27.54 26.59 -36.88
C TRP A 109 27.80 26.96 -35.42
N VAL A 110 27.52 26.05 -34.49
CA VAL A 110 27.85 26.24 -33.06
C VAL A 110 29.34 26.52 -32.90
N ASN A 111 30.21 25.71 -33.51
CA ASN A 111 31.66 25.91 -33.45
C ASN A 111 32.12 27.25 -34.06
N LEU A 112 31.54 27.67 -35.19
CA LEU A 112 31.88 28.97 -35.80
C LEU A 112 31.47 30.16 -34.92
N ILE A 113 30.37 30.04 -34.18
CA ILE A 113 29.90 31.07 -33.25
C ILE A 113 30.77 31.10 -31.99
N GLU A 114 31.09 29.94 -31.41
CA GLU A 114 31.93 29.83 -30.22
C GLU A 114 33.36 30.31 -30.44
N THR A 115 33.90 30.07 -31.64
CA THR A 115 35.24 30.53 -32.03
C THR A 115 35.26 31.99 -32.50
N GLY A 116 34.10 32.66 -32.56
CA GLY A 116 33.97 34.05 -32.99
C GLY A 116 34.20 34.28 -34.49
N VAL A 117 34.25 33.21 -35.31
CA VAL A 117 34.38 33.28 -36.77
C VAL A 117 33.09 33.83 -37.40
N VAL A 118 31.94 33.43 -36.86
CA VAL A 118 30.63 34.00 -37.19
C VAL A 118 30.10 34.65 -35.92
N SER A 119 29.80 35.96 -35.98
CA SER A 119 29.19 36.61 -34.83
C SER A 119 27.76 36.10 -34.63
N ARG A 120 27.28 36.05 -33.39
CA ARG A 120 25.91 35.60 -33.09
C ARG A 120 24.86 36.46 -33.81
N GLU A 121 25.18 37.73 -34.01
CA GLU A 121 24.40 38.74 -34.72
C GLU A 121 24.31 38.51 -36.23
N ASN A 122 25.22 37.73 -36.80
CA ASN A 122 25.24 37.40 -38.23
C ASN A 122 24.96 35.91 -38.48
N ALA A 123 24.78 35.11 -37.43
CA ALA A 123 24.62 33.66 -37.51
C ALA A 123 23.36 33.26 -38.31
N SER A 124 22.22 33.92 -38.08
CA SER A 124 20.98 33.57 -38.78
C SER A 124 21.06 33.84 -40.29
N LEU A 125 21.69 34.95 -40.69
CA LEU A 125 21.97 35.28 -42.08
C LEU A 125 23.00 34.31 -42.69
N ALA A 126 24.07 33.97 -41.98
CA ALA A 126 25.10 33.04 -42.45
C ALA A 126 24.55 31.62 -42.63
N ILE A 127 23.71 31.15 -41.70
CA ILE A 127 23.03 29.85 -41.79
C ILE A 127 22.07 29.85 -42.99
N THR A 128 21.28 30.93 -43.16
CA THR A 128 20.35 31.05 -44.30
C THR A 128 21.11 31.15 -45.64
N GLU A 129 22.21 31.92 -45.67
CA GLU A 129 23.13 32.02 -46.81
C GLU A 129 23.70 30.64 -47.19
N GLY A 130 24.08 29.82 -46.20
CA GLY A 130 24.57 28.46 -46.44
C GLY A 130 23.59 27.57 -47.21
N ALA A 131 22.29 27.84 -47.12
CA ALA A 131 21.29 27.22 -47.98
C ALA A 131 21.18 27.91 -49.35
N VAL A 132 21.06 29.24 -49.40
CA VAL A 132 20.69 29.95 -50.65
C VAL A 132 21.87 30.42 -51.52
N ASN A 133 23.13 30.23 -51.12
CA ASN A 133 24.31 30.66 -51.88
C ASN A 133 24.62 29.81 -53.12
N GLY A 134 23.86 28.73 -53.37
CA GLY A 134 24.02 27.86 -54.53
C GLY A 134 25.22 26.90 -54.48
N THR A 135 25.98 26.88 -53.38
CA THR A 135 27.15 26.00 -53.21
C THR A 135 26.82 24.67 -52.52
N ASN A 136 25.72 24.60 -51.76
CA ASN A 136 25.24 23.37 -51.14
C ASN A 136 24.36 22.56 -52.11
N THR A 137 24.97 21.61 -52.82
CA THR A 137 24.31 20.77 -53.82
C THR A 137 23.78 19.43 -53.25
N SER A 138 23.81 19.25 -51.92
CA SER A 138 23.24 18.06 -51.29
C SER A 138 21.71 17.99 -51.52
N ALA A 139 21.15 16.78 -51.49
CA ALA A 139 19.70 16.60 -51.68
C ALA A 139 18.88 17.41 -50.65
N GLN A 140 19.33 17.44 -49.39
CA GLN A 140 18.72 18.26 -48.35
C GLN A 140 18.95 19.76 -48.59
N GLY A 141 20.15 20.18 -49.00
CA GLY A 141 20.46 21.59 -49.29
C GLY A 141 19.61 22.19 -50.41
N LEU A 142 19.25 21.40 -51.43
CA LEU A 142 18.34 21.83 -52.50
C LEU A 142 16.90 22.00 -51.99
N LEU A 143 16.45 21.12 -51.09
CA LEU A 143 15.14 21.25 -50.43
C LEU A 143 15.10 22.46 -49.49
N ASP A 144 16.16 22.67 -48.70
CA ASP A 144 16.30 23.82 -47.81
C ASP A 144 16.28 25.14 -48.61
N THR A 145 16.99 25.19 -49.75
CA THR A 145 16.96 26.35 -50.68
C THR A 145 15.54 26.64 -51.17
N GLN A 146 14.80 25.61 -51.61
CA GLN A 146 13.43 25.76 -52.09
C GLN A 146 12.48 26.19 -50.98
N LEU A 147 12.61 25.59 -49.80
CA LEU A 147 11.81 25.91 -48.62
C LEU A 147 11.99 27.38 -48.23
N VAL A 148 13.23 27.87 -48.13
CA VAL A 148 13.51 29.27 -47.80
C VAL A 148 12.82 30.22 -48.79
N ALA A 149 12.88 29.94 -50.09
CA ALA A 149 12.22 30.76 -51.10
C ALA A 149 10.68 30.75 -50.95
N LYS A 150 10.08 29.60 -50.61
CA LYS A 150 8.62 29.46 -50.41
C LYS A 150 8.15 30.16 -49.14
N VAL A 151 8.85 29.97 -48.03
CA VAL A 151 8.53 30.61 -46.74
C VAL A 151 8.60 32.13 -46.88
N ASN A 152 9.62 32.65 -47.56
CA ASN A 152 9.75 34.09 -47.81
C ASN A 152 8.61 34.64 -48.69
N ALA A 153 8.23 33.91 -49.74
CA ALA A 153 7.10 34.30 -50.58
C ALA A 153 5.78 34.34 -49.81
N VAL A 154 5.53 33.37 -48.92
CA VAL A 154 4.33 33.34 -48.05
C VAL A 154 4.38 34.46 -47.00
N ALA A 155 5.53 34.74 -46.40
CA ALA A 155 5.68 35.87 -45.47
C ALA A 155 5.44 37.23 -46.15
N THR A 156 5.92 37.37 -47.38
CA THR A 156 5.66 38.54 -48.23
C THR A 156 4.17 38.67 -48.54
N ASP A 157 3.50 37.58 -48.94
CA ASP A 157 2.06 37.55 -49.20
C ASP A 157 1.23 37.89 -47.96
N PHE A 158 1.59 37.33 -46.79
CA PHE A 158 0.96 37.64 -45.52
C PHE A 158 1.03 39.13 -45.19
N THR A 159 2.22 39.71 -45.31
CA THR A 159 2.44 41.14 -44.98
C THR A 159 1.73 42.05 -45.98
N ALA A 160 1.73 41.70 -47.26
CA ALA A 160 0.99 42.42 -48.29
C ALA A 160 -0.54 42.32 -48.11
N SER A 161 -1.02 41.21 -47.57
CA SER A 161 -2.44 40.96 -47.28
C SER A 161 -2.96 41.71 -46.04
N LEU A 162 -2.08 42.35 -45.26
CA LEU A 162 -2.41 43.31 -44.20
C LEU A 162 -2.66 44.72 -44.79
N ASP A 163 -3.59 44.79 -45.72
CA ASP A 163 -3.86 45.95 -46.61
C ASP A 163 -4.86 46.98 -46.05
N THR A 164 -5.44 46.72 -44.87
CA THR A 164 -6.40 47.62 -44.21
C THR A 164 -5.97 47.93 -42.78
N ILE A 165 -6.37 49.09 -42.27
CA ILE A 165 -6.04 49.53 -40.90
C ILE A 165 -6.46 48.48 -39.85
N ALA A 166 -7.62 47.85 -39.99
CA ALA A 166 -8.10 46.83 -39.06
C ALA A 166 -7.21 45.57 -39.05
N LYS A 167 -6.80 45.09 -40.24
CA LYS A 167 -5.88 43.96 -40.37
C LYS A 167 -4.51 44.29 -39.79
N VAL A 168 -3.97 45.48 -40.09
CA VAL A 168 -2.68 45.96 -39.55
C VAL A 168 -2.72 46.04 -38.02
N VAL A 169 -3.78 46.61 -37.43
CA VAL A 169 -3.92 46.71 -35.97
C VAL A 169 -4.11 45.34 -35.31
N SER A 170 -4.72 44.38 -35.99
CA SER A 170 -4.90 43.02 -35.46
C SER A 170 -3.61 42.21 -35.38
N PHE A 171 -2.58 42.57 -36.16
CA PHE A 171 -1.27 41.93 -36.13
C PHE A 171 -0.33 42.60 -35.11
N GLN A 172 -0.74 42.63 -33.84
CA GLN A 172 0.01 43.27 -32.75
C GLN A 172 0.15 42.31 -31.55
N GLY A 173 1.36 42.26 -30.97
CA GLY A 173 1.66 41.45 -29.78
C GLY A 173 1.95 39.97 -30.05
N ASP A 174 2.34 39.25 -29.00
CA ASP A 174 2.92 37.90 -29.11
C ASP A 174 1.92 36.85 -29.62
N ALA A 175 0.64 36.97 -29.29
CA ALA A 175 -0.39 36.04 -29.74
C ALA A 175 -0.63 36.10 -31.26
N ALA A 176 -0.64 37.30 -31.84
CA ALA A 176 -0.79 37.49 -33.28
C ALA A 176 0.46 37.02 -34.03
N ALA A 177 1.63 37.30 -33.47
CA ALA A 177 2.91 36.81 -33.96
C ALA A 177 3.00 35.28 -33.96
N ALA A 178 2.53 34.62 -32.91
CA ALA A 178 2.52 33.16 -32.81
C ALA A 178 1.62 32.52 -33.89
N LYS A 179 0.46 33.13 -34.18
CA LYS A 179 -0.43 32.68 -35.26
C LYS A 179 0.22 32.82 -36.64
N ALA A 180 0.96 33.90 -36.89
CA ALA A 180 1.69 34.06 -38.14
C ALA A 180 2.89 33.12 -38.27
N ALA A 181 3.58 32.82 -37.16
CA ALA A 181 4.62 31.80 -37.14
C ALA A 181 4.06 30.39 -37.44
N ALA A 182 2.90 30.06 -36.86
CA ALA A 182 2.20 28.79 -37.13
C ALA A 182 1.68 28.65 -38.56
N LEU A 183 1.43 29.77 -39.25
CA LEU A 183 1.14 29.77 -40.69
C LEU A 183 2.40 29.41 -41.49
N LEU A 184 3.54 30.05 -41.18
CA LEU A 184 4.78 29.78 -41.91
C LEU A 184 5.27 28.35 -41.72
N SER A 185 5.11 27.75 -40.54
CA SER A 185 5.53 26.37 -40.28
C SER A 185 4.77 25.32 -41.11
N GLN A 186 3.65 25.67 -41.74
CA GLN A 186 2.91 24.78 -42.65
C GLN A 186 3.50 24.75 -44.07
N VAL A 187 4.42 25.65 -44.39
CA VAL A 187 5.06 25.74 -45.71
C VAL A 187 6.14 24.65 -45.84
N THR A 188 6.17 23.98 -46.98
CA THR A 188 7.18 22.99 -47.34
C THR A 188 7.88 23.39 -48.64
N ALA A 189 8.97 22.71 -49.00
CA ALA A 189 9.67 22.95 -50.27
C ALA A 189 8.76 22.77 -51.51
N THR A 190 7.64 22.04 -51.38
CA THR A 190 6.70 21.75 -52.47
C THR A 190 5.41 22.57 -52.43
N THR A 191 5.29 23.53 -51.50
CA THR A 191 4.07 24.36 -51.38
C THR A 191 3.75 25.12 -52.67
N ASP A 192 2.51 24.98 -53.13
CA ASP A 192 1.92 25.83 -54.17
C ASP A 192 1.47 27.16 -53.54
N LEU A 193 2.15 28.24 -53.90
CA LEU A 193 1.91 29.58 -53.34
C LEU A 193 0.51 30.10 -53.68
N THR A 194 -0.04 29.74 -54.84
CA THR A 194 -1.35 30.22 -55.28
C THR A 194 -2.46 29.60 -54.45
N ALA A 195 -2.37 28.30 -54.18
CA ALA A 195 -3.34 27.61 -53.32
C ALA A 195 -3.20 28.04 -51.86
N PHE A 196 -1.97 28.25 -51.40
CA PHE A 196 -1.68 28.59 -50.00
C PHE A 196 -2.12 30.01 -49.60
N HIS A 197 -2.38 30.91 -50.56
CA HIS A 197 -2.95 32.23 -50.29
C HIS A 197 -4.28 32.18 -49.50
N ALA A 198 -5.07 31.11 -49.66
CA ALA A 198 -6.29 30.92 -48.86
C ALA A 198 -5.98 30.76 -47.36
N ASN A 199 -4.92 30.04 -47.02
CA ASN A 199 -4.44 29.87 -45.64
C ASN A 199 -3.93 31.20 -45.07
N VAL A 200 -3.23 32.00 -45.89
CA VAL A 200 -2.77 33.36 -45.51
C VAL A 200 -3.97 34.24 -45.14
N THR A 201 -4.99 34.26 -45.99
CA THR A 201 -6.20 35.06 -45.78
C THR A 201 -6.96 34.62 -44.52
N GLN A 202 -7.05 33.31 -44.28
CA GLN A 202 -7.68 32.74 -43.09
C GLN A 202 -6.91 33.07 -41.81
N ALA A 203 -5.57 32.97 -41.84
CA ALA A 203 -4.73 33.31 -40.71
C ALA A 203 -4.94 34.78 -40.29
N ILE A 204 -4.98 35.70 -41.26
CA ILE A 204 -5.23 37.13 -41.03
C ILE A 204 -6.65 37.37 -40.49
N ALA A 205 -7.67 36.71 -41.04
CA ALA A 205 -9.03 36.81 -40.52
C ALA A 205 -9.12 36.36 -39.04
N GLY A 206 -8.36 35.33 -38.67
CA GLY A 206 -8.26 34.83 -37.30
C GLY A 206 -7.47 35.72 -36.33
N LEU A 207 -6.84 36.81 -36.79
CA LEU A 207 -6.17 37.80 -35.93
C LEU A 207 -7.15 38.84 -35.36
N ILE A 208 -8.28 39.06 -36.02
CA ILE A 208 -9.29 40.03 -35.60
C ILE A 208 -10.01 39.46 -34.36
N VAL A 209 -9.95 40.17 -33.23
CA VAL A 209 -10.72 39.80 -32.03
C VAL A 209 -12.21 39.95 -32.37
N PRO A 210 -13.02 38.87 -32.33
CA PRO A 210 -14.44 38.98 -32.61
C PRO A 210 -15.11 39.88 -31.58
N VAL A 211 -15.88 40.85 -32.04
CA VAL A 211 -16.80 41.58 -31.17
C VAL A 211 -17.80 40.57 -30.60
N THR A 212 -18.06 40.61 -29.29
CA THR A 212 -19.16 39.85 -28.70
C THR A 212 -20.36 40.77 -28.54
N VAL A 213 -21.48 40.37 -29.11
CA VAL A 213 -22.75 41.12 -29.05
C VAL A 213 -23.71 40.30 -28.18
N SER A 214 -24.23 40.88 -27.11
CA SER A 214 -25.16 40.19 -26.21
C SER A 214 -26.56 40.76 -26.32
N THR A 215 -27.54 39.88 -26.50
CA THR A 215 -28.96 40.22 -26.69
C THR A 215 -29.79 39.44 -25.68
N ALA A 216 -30.63 40.13 -24.90
CA ALA A 216 -31.56 39.50 -23.97
C ALA A 216 -32.91 39.22 -24.64
N LEU A 217 -33.52 38.08 -24.30
CA LEU A 217 -34.89 37.76 -24.67
C LEU A 217 -35.88 38.43 -23.70
N THR A 218 -37.14 38.57 -24.13
CA THR A 218 -38.23 39.19 -23.35
C THR A 218 -39.27 38.15 -22.95
N THR A 219 -40.30 38.53 -22.19
CA THR A 219 -41.41 37.61 -21.86
C THR A 219 -42.43 37.45 -22.99
N GLY A 220 -42.25 38.16 -24.11
CA GLY A 220 -43.10 38.07 -25.29
C GLY A 220 -42.50 37.17 -26.37
N VAL A 221 -43.13 37.14 -27.54
CA VAL A 221 -42.57 36.47 -28.73
C VAL A 221 -41.41 37.30 -29.28
N ASP A 222 -40.22 36.72 -29.31
CA ASP A 222 -39.00 37.35 -29.79
C ASP A 222 -38.63 36.87 -31.21
N ILE A 223 -38.24 37.80 -32.09
CA ILE A 223 -37.65 37.50 -33.41
C ILE A 223 -36.29 38.19 -33.47
N LEU A 224 -35.22 37.43 -33.23
CA LEU A 224 -33.87 37.93 -33.08
C LEU A 224 -32.98 37.42 -34.22
N VAL A 225 -32.27 38.35 -34.86
CA VAL A 225 -31.27 38.04 -35.89
C VAL A 225 -29.92 38.59 -35.42
N GLY A 226 -28.95 37.71 -35.28
CA GLY A 226 -27.58 38.01 -34.88
C GLY A 226 -26.79 38.71 -35.96
N THR A 227 -25.56 39.07 -35.61
CA THR A 227 -24.65 39.83 -36.45
C THR A 227 -23.72 38.90 -37.22
N ALA A 228 -22.62 39.44 -37.75
CA ALA A 228 -21.52 38.63 -38.24
C ALA A 228 -20.47 38.30 -37.14
N ALA A 229 -20.69 38.82 -35.93
CA ALA A 229 -19.81 38.68 -34.79
C ALA A 229 -20.17 37.42 -33.97
N ASN A 230 -19.58 37.24 -32.79
CA ASN A 230 -19.97 36.14 -31.91
C ASN A 230 -21.12 36.61 -31.00
N ASP A 231 -22.35 36.26 -31.35
CA ASP A 231 -23.56 36.68 -30.66
C ASP A 231 -23.88 35.78 -29.45
N VAL A 232 -24.35 36.38 -28.35
CA VAL A 232 -24.79 35.71 -27.12
C VAL A 232 -26.23 36.09 -26.80
N PHE A 233 -27.15 35.15 -27.02
CA PHE A 233 -28.57 35.28 -26.72
C PHE A 233 -28.85 34.77 -25.31
N ASN A 234 -29.43 35.61 -24.45
CA ASN A 234 -29.67 35.31 -23.05
C ASN A 234 -31.17 35.26 -22.75
N ALA A 235 -31.69 34.06 -22.53
CA ALA A 235 -33.02 33.79 -22.01
C ALA A 235 -32.95 33.61 -20.48
N VAL A 236 -32.89 34.73 -19.77
CA VAL A 236 -32.87 34.78 -18.31
C VAL A 236 -34.26 35.16 -17.80
N PRO A 237 -34.80 34.50 -16.75
CA PRO A 237 -36.13 34.80 -16.26
C PRO A 237 -36.28 36.27 -15.88
N SER A 238 -37.48 36.81 -16.05
CA SER A 238 -37.81 38.17 -15.62
C SER A 238 -37.67 38.34 -14.10
N ALA A 239 -37.74 39.57 -13.61
CA ALA A 239 -37.75 39.86 -12.17
C ALA A 239 -38.92 39.19 -11.42
N THR A 240 -39.97 38.78 -12.12
CA THR A 240 -41.11 38.01 -11.57
C THR A 240 -40.96 36.51 -11.79
N ASN A 241 -39.76 36.04 -12.15
CA ASN A 241 -39.42 34.65 -12.41
C ASN A 241 -40.26 34.03 -13.53
N THR A 242 -40.59 34.82 -14.56
CA THR A 242 -41.28 34.37 -15.77
C THR A 242 -40.25 34.05 -16.84
N ALA A 243 -40.37 32.90 -17.50
CA ALA A 243 -39.45 32.50 -18.57
C ALA A 243 -39.47 33.51 -19.73
N THR A 244 -38.31 33.75 -20.33
CA THR A 244 -38.14 34.64 -21.49
C THR A 244 -37.84 33.90 -22.80
N LEU A 245 -37.55 32.59 -22.75
CA LEU A 245 -37.65 31.76 -23.94
C LEU A 245 -39.07 31.20 -23.96
N THR A 246 -39.93 31.79 -24.78
CA THR A 246 -41.36 31.48 -24.83
C THR A 246 -41.74 30.81 -26.15
N ALA A 247 -43.00 30.38 -26.24
CA ALA A 247 -43.49 29.75 -27.46
C ALA A 247 -43.43 30.72 -28.64
N LEU A 248 -43.05 30.22 -29.82
CA LEU A 248 -42.90 30.95 -31.09
C LEU A 248 -41.68 31.88 -31.21
N ASP A 249 -40.76 31.88 -30.24
CA ASP A 249 -39.50 32.63 -30.40
C ASP A 249 -38.67 32.12 -31.58
N SER A 250 -38.04 33.05 -32.30
CA SER A 250 -37.22 32.77 -33.48
C SER A 250 -35.86 33.44 -33.38
N ILE A 251 -34.80 32.66 -33.37
CA ILE A 251 -33.41 33.12 -33.20
C ILE A 251 -32.57 32.63 -34.38
N ASP A 252 -32.01 33.54 -35.16
CA ASP A 252 -30.97 33.24 -36.16
C ASP A 252 -29.67 33.89 -35.71
N GLY A 253 -28.64 33.11 -35.38
CA GLY A 253 -27.35 33.62 -34.90
C GLY A 253 -26.55 34.40 -35.93
N GLY A 254 -26.86 34.30 -37.22
CA GLY A 254 -26.07 34.94 -38.28
C GLY A 254 -24.74 34.23 -38.55
N ALA A 255 -23.68 34.99 -38.84
CA ALA A 255 -22.33 34.42 -38.96
C ALA A 255 -21.65 34.35 -37.59
N GLY A 256 -20.38 33.93 -37.52
CA GLY A 256 -19.66 33.83 -36.25
C GLY A 256 -20.00 32.59 -35.44
N THR A 257 -19.48 32.53 -34.21
CA THR A 257 -19.73 31.44 -33.24
C THR A 257 -20.66 31.95 -32.15
N ASN A 258 -21.91 31.53 -32.22
CA ASN A 258 -23.02 32.09 -31.47
C ASN A 258 -23.46 31.14 -30.34
N THR A 259 -23.96 31.74 -29.26
CA THR A 259 -24.38 31.03 -28.05
C THR A 259 -25.78 31.43 -27.62
N LEU A 260 -26.60 30.46 -27.25
CA LEU A 260 -27.88 30.66 -26.57
C LEU A 260 -27.78 30.13 -25.14
N ASN A 261 -28.04 31.00 -24.16
CA ASN A 261 -28.13 30.63 -22.74
C ASN A 261 -29.59 30.69 -22.30
N VAL A 262 -30.10 29.57 -21.79
CA VAL A 262 -31.46 29.42 -21.25
C VAL A 262 -31.34 29.09 -19.77
N ILE A 263 -31.90 29.95 -18.92
CA ILE A 263 -31.78 29.82 -17.47
C ILE A 263 -33.17 29.70 -16.84
N ASP A 264 -33.32 28.76 -15.92
CA ASP A 264 -34.46 28.63 -15.01
C ASP A 264 -33.99 28.78 -13.55
N THR A 265 -34.54 29.77 -12.86
CA THR A 265 -34.28 30.07 -11.44
C THR A 265 -35.46 29.72 -10.55
N SER A 266 -36.49 29.07 -11.09
CA SER A 266 -37.70 28.74 -10.34
C SER A 266 -37.40 27.80 -9.16
N ALA A 267 -38.16 27.97 -8.08
CA ALA A 267 -38.25 26.96 -7.04
C ALA A 267 -38.78 25.63 -7.63
N VAL A 268 -38.62 24.53 -6.89
CA VAL A 268 -39.05 23.20 -7.33
C VAL A 268 -40.52 23.23 -7.76
N ALA A 269 -40.77 23.04 -9.06
CA ALA A 269 -42.09 23.13 -9.68
C ALA A 269 -42.62 21.74 -10.04
N VAL A 270 -43.93 21.53 -9.86
CA VAL A 270 -44.61 20.32 -10.33
C VAL A 270 -44.60 20.33 -11.86
N GLY A 271 -43.78 19.49 -12.48
CA GLY A 271 -43.71 19.32 -13.94
C GLY A 271 -42.38 19.74 -14.60
N GLY A 272 -41.44 20.32 -13.86
CA GLY A 272 -40.10 20.66 -14.38
C GLY A 272 -40.03 21.88 -15.31
N PHE A 273 -38.83 22.16 -15.82
CA PHE A 273 -38.54 23.20 -16.82
C PHE A 273 -38.51 22.58 -18.23
N VAL A 274 -39.30 23.13 -19.15
CA VAL A 274 -39.42 22.63 -20.53
C VAL A 274 -39.12 23.74 -21.51
N VAL A 275 -38.14 23.52 -22.41
CA VAL A 275 -37.91 24.40 -23.56
C VAL A 275 -39.05 24.19 -24.56
N PRO A 276 -39.81 25.23 -24.95
CA PRO A 276 -40.97 25.06 -25.82
C PRO A 276 -40.57 24.53 -27.21
N SER A 277 -41.26 23.49 -27.70
CA SER A 277 -40.97 22.86 -29.00
C SER A 277 -41.24 23.76 -30.22
N SER A 278 -41.99 24.85 -30.03
CA SER A 278 -42.27 25.83 -31.08
C SER A 278 -41.15 26.84 -31.33
N VAL A 279 -40.09 26.87 -30.49
CA VAL A 279 -38.94 27.77 -30.68
C VAL A 279 -38.16 27.33 -31.91
N THR A 280 -37.77 28.28 -32.76
CA THR A 280 -36.88 28.01 -33.91
C THR A 280 -35.52 28.64 -33.67
N VAL A 281 -34.46 27.84 -33.72
CA VAL A 281 -33.07 28.32 -33.60
C VAL A 281 -32.27 27.90 -34.84
N LYS A 282 -31.52 28.85 -35.39
CA LYS A 282 -30.65 28.65 -36.55
C LYS A 282 -29.32 29.36 -36.33
N ASN A 283 -28.23 28.80 -36.88
CA ASN A 283 -26.88 29.37 -36.84
C ASN A 283 -26.35 29.67 -35.41
N VAL A 284 -26.86 28.97 -34.40
CA VAL A 284 -26.36 29.03 -33.02
C VAL A 284 -25.64 27.73 -32.69
N GLN A 285 -24.33 27.79 -32.52
CA GLN A 285 -23.47 26.62 -32.34
C GLN A 285 -23.56 26.05 -30.93
N ASN A 286 -23.68 26.90 -29.91
CA ASN A 286 -23.69 26.50 -28.51
C ASN A 286 -25.05 26.79 -27.87
N VAL A 287 -25.72 25.77 -27.33
CA VAL A 287 -26.96 25.92 -26.57
C VAL A 287 -26.72 25.44 -25.15
N ASN A 288 -26.88 26.34 -24.18
CA ASN A 288 -26.75 26.05 -22.75
C ASN A 288 -28.13 26.15 -22.09
N VAL A 289 -28.60 25.10 -21.45
CA VAL A 289 -29.85 25.08 -20.69
C VAL A 289 -29.52 24.76 -19.24
N THR A 290 -29.89 25.62 -18.30
CA THR A 290 -29.56 25.48 -16.88
C THR A 290 -30.80 25.69 -16.02
N SER A 291 -31.19 24.68 -15.26
CA SER A 291 -32.10 24.82 -14.12
C SER A 291 -31.38 24.43 -12.84
N ALA A 292 -31.48 25.27 -11.82
CA ALA A 292 -30.83 25.01 -10.53
C ALA A 292 -31.56 23.96 -9.68
N ASN A 293 -32.88 23.81 -9.86
CA ASN A 293 -33.75 23.08 -8.92
C ASN A 293 -34.74 22.14 -9.59
N ASN A 294 -34.86 22.15 -10.92
CA ASN A 294 -35.90 21.43 -11.63
C ASN A 294 -35.32 20.43 -12.62
N THR A 295 -36.17 19.46 -12.97
CA THR A 295 -35.93 18.63 -14.12
C THR A 295 -35.92 19.49 -15.38
N VAL A 296 -35.09 19.14 -16.37
CA VAL A 296 -35.03 19.87 -17.64
C VAL A 296 -35.51 19.00 -18.78
N THR A 297 -36.37 19.51 -19.66
CA THR A 297 -36.69 18.90 -20.96
C THR A 297 -36.32 19.86 -22.09
N VAL A 298 -35.46 19.42 -23.00
CA VAL A 298 -35.00 20.20 -24.16
C VAL A 298 -34.89 19.33 -25.40
N ASP A 299 -35.35 19.84 -26.53
CA ASP A 299 -35.17 19.22 -27.84
C ASP A 299 -34.55 20.24 -28.81
N THR A 300 -33.28 20.03 -29.16
CA THR A 300 -32.56 20.83 -30.15
C THR A 300 -32.43 20.12 -31.49
N SER A 301 -33.11 18.99 -31.72
CA SER A 301 -33.03 18.26 -32.99
C SER A 301 -33.56 19.06 -34.19
N GLY A 302 -34.50 19.98 -33.94
CA GLY A 302 -34.99 20.94 -34.92
C GLY A 302 -34.10 22.17 -35.11
N PHE A 303 -33.05 22.35 -34.30
CA PHE A 303 -32.17 23.51 -34.38
C PHE A 303 -31.12 23.30 -35.47
N THR A 304 -30.95 24.29 -36.34
CA THR A 304 -30.04 24.18 -37.48
C THR A 304 -28.71 24.87 -37.18
N GLY A 305 -27.59 24.17 -37.38
CA GLY A 305 -26.25 24.71 -37.11
C GLY A 305 -25.76 24.58 -35.65
N THR A 306 -26.54 23.93 -34.77
CA THR A 306 -26.13 23.63 -33.40
C THR A 306 -25.14 22.47 -33.36
N THR A 307 -23.97 22.73 -32.78
CA THR A 307 -22.87 21.77 -32.66
C THR A 307 -22.62 21.31 -31.23
N ALA A 308 -23.12 22.05 -30.23
CA ALA A 308 -23.02 21.70 -28.82
C ALA A 308 -24.30 22.03 -28.04
N LEU A 309 -24.79 21.07 -27.27
CA LEU A 309 -25.88 21.22 -26.28
C LEU A 309 -25.33 20.88 -24.89
N LYS A 310 -25.46 21.82 -23.96
CA LYS A 310 -25.15 21.61 -22.54
C LYS A 310 -26.41 21.76 -21.71
N VAL A 311 -26.70 20.78 -20.87
CA VAL A 311 -27.83 20.78 -19.94
C VAL A 311 -27.32 20.64 -18.51
N VAL A 312 -27.80 21.51 -17.62
CA VAL A 312 -27.56 21.43 -16.17
C VAL A 312 -28.92 21.40 -15.47
N SER A 313 -29.15 20.43 -14.61
CA SER A 313 -30.45 20.19 -13.94
C SER A 313 -30.30 19.70 -12.50
N ALA A 314 -31.45 19.55 -11.82
CA ALA A 314 -31.57 18.78 -10.59
C ALA A 314 -32.84 17.91 -10.65
N GLY A 315 -32.74 16.64 -10.26
CA GLY A 315 -33.86 15.71 -10.19
C GLY A 315 -34.23 15.02 -11.51
N GLY A 316 -33.48 15.26 -12.60
CA GLY A 316 -33.64 14.58 -13.90
C GLY A 316 -33.46 15.50 -15.12
N ALA A 317 -33.22 14.90 -16.29
CA ALA A 317 -33.11 15.62 -17.55
C ALA A 317 -33.64 14.78 -18.73
N THR A 318 -34.24 15.41 -19.72
CA THR A 318 -34.59 14.82 -21.01
C THR A 318 -34.03 15.71 -22.11
N ALA A 319 -33.02 15.24 -22.83
CA ALA A 319 -32.31 16.00 -23.86
C ALA A 319 -32.34 15.26 -25.20
N THR A 320 -32.88 15.89 -26.23
CA THR A 320 -32.88 15.37 -27.61
C THR A 320 -32.03 16.29 -28.49
N ALA A 321 -31.10 15.73 -29.27
CA ALA A 321 -30.23 16.50 -30.16
C ALA A 321 -30.01 15.78 -31.50
N ALA A 322 -29.62 16.53 -32.53
CA ALA A 322 -29.21 15.95 -33.81
C ALA A 322 -27.89 15.17 -33.65
N THR A 323 -27.62 14.22 -34.56
CA THR A 323 -26.39 13.39 -34.55
C THR A 323 -25.12 14.20 -34.86
N THR A 324 -25.25 15.47 -35.21
CA THR A 324 -24.14 16.41 -35.45
C THR A 324 -23.77 17.24 -34.21
N THR A 325 -24.53 17.11 -33.12
CA THR A 325 -24.43 17.97 -31.94
C THR A 325 -23.81 17.19 -30.78
N THR A 326 -22.73 17.69 -30.17
CA THR A 326 -22.22 17.11 -28.93
C THR A 326 -23.17 17.43 -27.78
N VAL A 327 -23.44 16.48 -26.90
CA VAL A 327 -24.37 16.65 -25.77
C VAL A 327 -23.64 16.43 -24.45
N SER A 328 -23.78 17.38 -23.54
CA SER A 328 -23.33 17.23 -22.15
C SER A 328 -24.49 17.48 -21.20
N VAL A 329 -24.82 16.49 -20.37
CA VAL A 329 -25.83 16.61 -19.31
C VAL A 329 -25.16 16.48 -17.96
N THR A 330 -25.43 17.42 -17.05
CA THR A 330 -25.05 17.31 -15.64
C THR A 330 -26.29 17.48 -14.79
N ASP A 331 -26.65 16.43 -14.05
CA ASP A 331 -27.68 16.53 -13.02
C ASP A 331 -27.03 16.51 -11.64
N SER A 332 -27.30 17.55 -10.86
CA SER A 332 -26.66 17.75 -9.55
C SER A 332 -27.24 16.89 -8.44
N ALA A 333 -28.44 16.32 -8.62
CA ALA A 333 -29.12 15.49 -7.63
C ALA A 333 -30.23 14.67 -8.30
N VAL A 334 -29.89 13.56 -8.95
CA VAL A 334 -30.88 12.72 -9.67
C VAL A 334 -31.91 12.16 -8.71
N ALA A 335 -31.49 11.72 -7.51
CA ALA A 335 -32.35 11.07 -6.53
C ALA A 335 -33.14 9.91 -7.18
N THR A 336 -34.47 9.97 -7.18
CA THR A 336 -35.36 8.98 -7.82
C THR A 336 -35.77 9.36 -9.25
N GLY A 337 -35.21 10.43 -9.80
CA GLY A 337 -35.53 10.98 -11.12
C GLY A 337 -34.87 10.23 -12.27
N ALA A 338 -35.04 10.75 -13.50
CA ALA A 338 -34.51 10.11 -14.70
C ALA A 338 -33.72 11.09 -15.57
N ILE A 339 -32.58 10.62 -16.08
CA ILE A 339 -31.86 11.27 -17.18
C ILE A 339 -32.10 10.44 -18.45
N SER A 340 -32.55 11.09 -19.53
CA SER A 340 -32.74 10.51 -20.86
C SER A 340 -32.08 11.40 -21.91
N VAL A 341 -31.15 10.84 -22.68
CA VAL A 341 -30.49 11.53 -23.80
C VAL A 341 -30.75 10.79 -25.09
N THR A 342 -31.21 11.49 -26.13
CA THR A 342 -31.49 10.92 -27.45
C THR A 342 -30.73 11.66 -28.54
N GLY A 343 -30.02 10.92 -29.40
CA GLY A 343 -29.19 11.45 -30.49
C GLY A 343 -27.81 11.91 -30.02
N GLY A 344 -27.28 12.93 -30.70
CA GLY A 344 -25.96 13.49 -30.43
C GLY A 344 -24.81 12.84 -31.21
N SER A 345 -23.74 13.60 -31.44
CA SER A 345 -22.45 13.07 -31.90
C SER A 345 -21.75 12.38 -30.73
N ASP A 346 -21.04 13.12 -29.89
CA ASP A 346 -20.55 12.63 -28.59
C ASP A 346 -21.54 12.98 -27.48
N VAL A 347 -21.76 12.05 -26.53
CA VAL A 347 -22.65 12.24 -25.38
C VAL A 347 -21.87 12.04 -24.08
N SER A 348 -21.96 13.01 -23.18
CA SER A 348 -21.45 12.92 -21.82
C SER A 348 -22.55 13.18 -20.79
N VAL A 349 -22.71 12.28 -19.83
CA VAL A 349 -23.65 12.41 -18.72
C VAL A 349 -22.89 12.38 -17.40
N ASN A 350 -23.13 13.36 -16.53
CA ASN A 350 -22.66 13.40 -15.16
C ASN A 350 -23.86 13.40 -14.21
N ALA A 351 -24.23 12.24 -13.70
CA ALA A 351 -25.38 12.00 -12.84
C ALA A 351 -24.92 11.94 -11.37
N LEU A 352 -25.24 12.96 -10.57
CA LEU A 352 -24.82 13.04 -9.18
C LEU A 352 -25.95 12.66 -8.21
N ALA A 353 -25.57 12.04 -7.09
CA ALA A 353 -26.49 11.56 -6.05
C ALA A 353 -27.66 10.74 -6.63
N VAL A 354 -27.32 9.78 -7.49
CA VAL A 354 -28.29 8.80 -8.02
C VAL A 354 -28.77 7.96 -6.84
N GLY A 355 -30.05 8.12 -6.50
CA GLY A 355 -30.69 7.40 -5.41
C GLY A 355 -31.32 6.11 -5.89
N ASN A 356 -32.14 5.50 -5.02
CA ASN A 356 -32.92 4.34 -5.42
C ASN A 356 -33.83 4.68 -6.59
N THR A 357 -33.90 3.75 -7.55
CA THR A 357 -34.72 3.85 -8.78
C THR A 357 -34.39 5.00 -9.73
N GLY A 358 -33.36 5.82 -9.48
CA GLY A 358 -32.97 6.90 -10.39
C GLY A 358 -32.25 6.36 -11.64
N THR A 359 -32.81 6.57 -12.83
CA THR A 359 -32.32 5.93 -14.07
C THR A 359 -31.51 6.86 -14.96
N VAL A 360 -30.55 6.32 -15.69
CA VAL A 360 -29.84 7.03 -16.77
C VAL A 360 -30.02 6.27 -18.08
N THR A 361 -30.46 6.94 -19.13
CA THR A 361 -30.67 6.34 -20.45
C THR A 361 -30.05 7.20 -21.54
N VAL A 362 -29.24 6.60 -22.41
CA VAL A 362 -28.65 7.25 -23.59
C VAL A 362 -28.95 6.39 -24.82
N THR A 363 -29.50 7.00 -25.88
CA THR A 363 -29.89 6.27 -27.10
C THR A 363 -29.54 7.05 -28.35
N GLY A 364 -29.02 6.38 -29.38
CA GLY A 364 -28.87 6.96 -30.73
C GLY A 364 -27.71 7.96 -30.89
N ALA A 365 -26.76 7.97 -29.95
CA ALA A 365 -25.49 8.66 -30.12
C ALA A 365 -24.68 8.00 -31.25
N VAL A 366 -24.03 8.80 -32.11
CA VAL A 366 -23.23 8.27 -33.25
C VAL A 366 -21.71 8.32 -33.02
N GLY A 367 -21.28 8.97 -31.94
CA GLY A 367 -19.90 9.07 -31.47
C GLY A 367 -19.73 8.42 -30.10
N ASN A 368 -18.83 8.94 -29.27
CA ASN A 368 -18.51 8.35 -27.98
C ASN A 368 -19.58 8.66 -26.93
N VAL A 369 -19.86 7.68 -26.05
CA VAL A 369 -20.76 7.84 -24.91
C VAL A 369 -19.98 7.67 -23.61
N VAL A 370 -20.06 8.66 -22.71
CA VAL A 370 -19.48 8.61 -21.37
C VAL A 370 -20.56 8.92 -20.33
N VAL A 371 -20.84 7.98 -19.44
CA VAL A 371 -21.74 8.16 -18.30
C VAL A 371 -20.93 8.05 -17.02
N ASN A 372 -20.94 9.10 -16.21
CA ASN A 372 -20.43 9.10 -14.84
C ASN A 372 -21.62 9.17 -13.89
N ALA A 373 -21.82 8.15 -13.07
CA ALA A 373 -22.89 8.07 -12.08
C ALA A 373 -22.30 8.01 -10.67
N ALA A 374 -22.55 9.04 -9.88
CA ALA A 374 -22.24 9.06 -8.46
C ALA A 374 -23.49 8.67 -7.68
N GLU A 375 -23.52 7.43 -7.24
CA GLU A 375 -24.65 6.82 -6.56
C GLU A 375 -24.57 7.00 -5.05
N LYS A 376 -25.72 7.30 -4.47
CA LYS A 376 -25.88 7.52 -3.03
C LYS A 376 -27.28 7.10 -2.61
N ALA A 377 -27.39 5.98 -1.92
CA ALA A 377 -28.62 5.54 -1.30
C ALA A 377 -28.41 5.09 0.14
N ALA A 378 -29.50 4.94 0.88
CA ALA A 378 -29.51 4.34 2.22
C ALA A 378 -30.42 3.12 2.20
N GLY A 379 -30.05 2.07 2.95
CA GLY A 379 -30.83 0.83 3.03
C GLY A 379 -30.56 -0.14 1.88
N ASN A 380 -31.41 -1.16 1.76
CA ASN A 380 -31.11 -2.38 1.00
C ASN A 380 -31.55 -2.36 -0.48
N THR A 381 -31.96 -1.20 -0.99
CA THR A 381 -32.47 -1.07 -2.35
C THR A 381 -31.33 -0.69 -3.29
N ALA A 382 -31.33 -1.24 -4.51
CA ALA A 382 -30.33 -0.93 -5.52
C ALA A 382 -30.50 0.51 -6.08
N ALA A 383 -29.42 1.08 -6.60
CA ALA A 383 -29.54 2.26 -7.46
C ALA A 383 -30.29 1.94 -8.76
N GLY A 384 -30.73 2.97 -9.49
CA GLY A 384 -31.47 2.76 -10.72
C GLY A 384 -30.59 2.29 -11.88
N VAL A 385 -31.24 1.80 -12.93
CA VAL A 385 -30.56 1.18 -14.07
C VAL A 385 -29.93 2.24 -14.97
N ILE A 386 -28.73 1.95 -15.47
CA ILE A 386 -28.07 2.69 -16.54
C ILE A 386 -28.24 1.92 -17.85
N SER A 387 -28.79 2.55 -18.88
CA SER A 387 -29.02 1.95 -20.20
C SER A 387 -28.37 2.79 -21.30
N VAL A 388 -27.54 2.16 -22.14
CA VAL A 388 -26.91 2.83 -23.29
C VAL A 388 -27.15 2.03 -24.56
N THR A 389 -27.65 2.69 -25.60
CA THR A 389 -27.85 2.09 -26.94
C THR A 389 -27.15 2.93 -28.01
N GLY A 390 -26.13 2.33 -28.64
CA GLY A 390 -25.33 2.97 -29.69
C GLY A 390 -24.14 3.78 -29.19
N GLY A 391 -23.28 4.17 -30.14
CA GLY A 391 -22.04 4.91 -29.93
C GLY A 391 -20.78 4.14 -30.33
N THR A 392 -19.72 4.84 -30.74
CA THR A 392 -18.46 4.24 -31.23
C THR A 392 -17.66 3.55 -30.13
N SER A 393 -17.62 4.19 -28.94
CA SER A 393 -17.11 3.63 -27.70
C SER A 393 -18.01 4.05 -26.54
N ILE A 394 -18.23 3.15 -25.59
CA ILE A 394 -19.15 3.37 -24.46
C ILE A 394 -18.37 3.20 -23.16
N THR A 395 -18.43 4.21 -22.30
CA THR A 395 -17.83 4.17 -20.95
C THR A 395 -18.91 4.49 -19.92
N VAL A 396 -19.07 3.62 -18.92
CA VAL A 396 -19.93 3.84 -17.75
C VAL A 396 -19.08 3.72 -16.50
N ASN A 397 -19.06 4.78 -15.69
CA ASN A 397 -18.32 4.84 -14.44
C ASN A 397 -19.29 5.08 -13.28
N GLU A 398 -19.54 4.05 -12.49
CA GLU A 398 -20.32 4.10 -11.27
C GLU A 398 -19.41 4.28 -10.06
N THR A 399 -19.78 5.22 -9.20
CA THR A 399 -19.12 5.45 -7.91
C THR A 399 -20.16 5.41 -6.81
N ALA A 400 -19.94 4.60 -5.78
CA ALA A 400 -20.85 4.42 -4.67
C ALA A 400 -20.27 5.01 -3.39
N THR A 401 -21.09 5.74 -2.64
CA THR A 401 -20.75 6.18 -1.29
C THR A 401 -21.57 5.41 -0.26
N ALA A 402 -20.92 4.63 0.60
CA ALA A 402 -21.59 3.94 1.71
C ALA A 402 -22.23 4.94 2.67
N SER A 403 -23.50 4.71 3.02
CA SER A 403 -24.18 5.52 4.02
C SER A 403 -23.71 5.15 5.44
N THR A 404 -23.30 6.17 6.21
CA THR A 404 -23.01 6.05 7.66
C THR A 404 -24.27 6.08 8.52
N ALA A 405 -25.43 6.38 7.92
CA ALA A 405 -26.73 6.42 8.59
C ALA A 405 -27.53 5.12 8.41
N ALA A 406 -26.98 4.12 7.72
CA ALA A 406 -27.68 2.85 7.47
C ALA A 406 -27.69 1.94 8.70
N ALA A 407 -28.74 1.14 8.82
CA ALA A 407 -28.85 0.09 9.83
C ALA A 407 -27.68 -0.92 9.71
N ALA A 408 -27.28 -1.52 10.83
CA ALA A 408 -26.25 -2.55 10.85
C ALA A 408 -26.63 -3.71 9.91
N GLY A 409 -25.69 -4.10 9.04
CA GLY A 409 -25.89 -5.18 8.06
C GLY A 409 -26.65 -4.79 6.80
N ALA A 410 -26.96 -3.50 6.59
CA ALA A 410 -27.52 -3.04 5.33
C ALA A 410 -26.48 -3.16 4.18
N THR A 411 -26.95 -3.44 2.97
CA THR A 411 -26.13 -3.52 1.76
C THR A 411 -26.72 -2.64 0.67
N PHE A 412 -25.91 -1.72 0.14
CA PHE A 412 -26.26 -0.92 -1.03
C PHE A 412 -25.70 -1.60 -2.28
N THR A 413 -26.57 -1.93 -3.24
CA THR A 413 -26.17 -2.50 -4.53
C THR A 413 -26.16 -1.40 -5.59
N GLN A 414 -25.05 -1.31 -6.31
CA GLN A 414 -24.89 -0.37 -7.42
C GLN A 414 -25.85 -0.65 -8.57
N GLY A 415 -26.06 0.35 -9.43
CA GLY A 415 -26.95 0.28 -10.57
C GLY A 415 -26.63 -0.89 -11.51
N ALA A 416 -27.66 -1.52 -12.06
CA ALA A 416 -27.45 -2.47 -13.15
C ALA A 416 -27.10 -1.68 -14.43
N VAL A 417 -26.10 -2.14 -15.16
CA VAL A 417 -25.67 -1.52 -16.42
C VAL A 417 -26.09 -2.39 -17.59
N SER A 418 -26.87 -1.82 -18.53
CA SER A 418 -27.31 -2.47 -19.75
C SER A 418 -26.83 -1.70 -20.98
N ILE A 419 -26.06 -2.36 -21.84
CA ILE A 419 -25.45 -1.75 -23.02
C ILE A 419 -25.82 -2.57 -24.24
N THR A 420 -26.39 -1.90 -25.24
CA THR A 420 -26.62 -2.46 -26.58
C THR A 420 -25.80 -1.68 -27.60
N GLY A 421 -24.80 -2.31 -28.20
CA GLY A 421 -24.00 -1.69 -29.25
C GLY A 421 -24.81 -1.43 -30.53
N ASP A 422 -24.33 -0.50 -31.35
CA ASP A 422 -24.74 -0.36 -32.75
C ASP A 422 -23.64 -0.88 -33.69
N ALA A 423 -23.80 -0.64 -35.00
CA ALA A 423 -22.86 -1.11 -36.02
C ALA A 423 -21.47 -0.43 -35.97
N THR A 424 -21.27 0.54 -35.07
CA THR A 424 -20.02 1.29 -34.89
C THR A 424 -19.39 1.05 -33.53
N THR A 425 -20.10 0.42 -32.58
CA THR A 425 -19.59 0.16 -31.24
C THR A 425 -18.49 -0.89 -31.28
N THR A 426 -17.26 -0.47 -30.96
CA THR A 426 -16.07 -1.35 -30.97
C THR A 426 -15.55 -1.68 -29.59
N ALA A 427 -15.76 -0.80 -28.61
CA ALA A 427 -15.24 -0.92 -27.26
C ALA A 427 -16.25 -0.50 -26.20
N VAL A 428 -16.30 -1.25 -25.11
CA VAL A 428 -17.14 -0.97 -23.93
C VAL A 428 -16.31 -1.02 -22.66
N THR A 429 -16.46 -0.04 -21.79
CA THR A 429 -15.83 0.03 -20.47
C THR A 429 -16.90 0.26 -19.41
N VAL A 430 -16.94 -0.58 -18.39
CA VAL A 430 -17.79 -0.39 -17.21
C VAL A 430 -16.94 -0.49 -15.95
N THR A 431 -16.97 0.53 -15.12
CA THR A 431 -16.29 0.55 -13.83
C THR A 431 -17.30 0.83 -12.73
N GLN A 432 -17.19 0.12 -11.62
CA GLN A 432 -17.99 0.34 -10.42
C GLN A 432 -17.07 0.50 -9.20
N THR A 433 -17.63 0.89 -8.07
CA THR A 433 -16.94 0.81 -6.78
C THR A 433 -16.82 -0.66 -6.35
N ALA A 434 -15.65 -1.05 -5.82
CA ALA A 434 -15.43 -2.41 -5.32
C ALA A 434 -16.39 -2.74 -4.18
N ALA A 435 -16.84 -4.01 -4.12
CA ALA A 435 -17.59 -4.51 -2.99
C ALA A 435 -16.80 -4.30 -1.71
N ALA A 436 -17.51 -3.81 -0.71
CA ALA A 436 -16.99 -3.60 0.62
C ALA A 436 -17.94 -4.26 1.60
N ALA A 437 -17.41 -5.12 2.47
CA ALA A 437 -18.17 -5.60 3.60
C ALA A 437 -18.55 -4.41 4.51
N ALA A 438 -19.69 -4.53 5.20
CA ALA A 438 -20.07 -3.57 6.21
C ALA A 438 -18.95 -3.48 7.27
N ALA A 439 -18.50 -2.26 7.58
CA ALA A 439 -17.52 -2.07 8.65
C ALA A 439 -18.13 -2.53 9.99
N GLY A 440 -17.29 -3.10 10.87
CA GLY A 440 -17.71 -3.52 12.19
C GLY A 440 -18.37 -2.37 12.96
N VAL A 441 -19.44 -2.68 13.69
CA VAL A 441 -20.14 -1.72 14.53
C VAL A 441 -19.18 -1.19 15.63
N VAL A 442 -19.03 0.12 15.73
CA VAL A 442 -18.20 0.76 16.76
C VAL A 442 -19.05 1.07 17.99
N LYS A 443 -18.49 0.87 19.19
CA LYS A 443 -19.12 1.30 20.44
C LYS A 443 -18.99 2.81 20.58
N GLU A 444 -20.09 3.47 20.91
CA GLU A 444 -20.03 4.88 21.26
C GLU A 444 -19.29 5.08 22.59
N VAL A 445 -18.49 6.14 22.65
CA VAL A 445 -17.71 6.55 23.81
C VAL A 445 -17.85 8.06 24.00
N PHE A 446 -18.18 8.49 25.21
CA PHE A 446 -18.11 9.90 25.61
C PHE A 446 -17.54 10.02 27.02
N SER A 447 -17.10 11.21 27.40
CA SER A 447 -16.63 11.52 28.75
C SER A 447 -17.45 12.64 29.37
N ALA A 448 -17.76 12.54 30.65
CA ALA A 448 -18.45 13.58 31.42
C ALA A 448 -17.60 14.00 32.61
N THR A 449 -17.53 15.30 32.89
CA THR A 449 -16.80 15.86 34.04
C THR A 449 -17.76 16.21 35.16
N PHE A 450 -17.60 15.59 36.32
CA PHE A 450 -18.36 15.89 37.54
C PHE A 450 -17.69 17.06 38.28
N THR A 451 -18.49 18.03 38.73
CA THR A 451 -18.01 19.30 39.30
C THR A 451 -18.01 19.34 40.83
N GLY A 452 -18.49 18.26 41.49
CA GLY A 452 -18.68 18.17 42.93
C GLY A 452 -19.98 18.86 43.38
N THR A 453 -20.77 18.21 44.24
CA THR A 453 -22.08 18.75 44.67
C THR A 453 -22.01 19.49 45.99
N ALA A 454 -22.69 20.64 46.09
CA ALA A 454 -22.63 21.55 47.23
C ALA A 454 -23.45 21.10 48.46
N ALA A 455 -24.33 20.10 48.35
CA ALA A 455 -25.20 19.64 49.44
C ALA A 455 -25.38 18.11 49.45
N ALA A 456 -25.59 17.53 50.64
CA ALA A 456 -25.95 16.13 50.80
C ALA A 456 -27.42 15.90 50.37
N ALA A 457 -27.69 14.80 49.65
CA ALA A 457 -29.01 14.35 49.17
C ALA A 457 -29.54 14.93 47.84
N ASP A 458 -28.70 15.60 47.03
CA ASP A 458 -29.03 15.84 45.63
C ASP A 458 -28.93 14.54 44.81
N THR A 459 -29.58 14.48 43.64
CA THR A 459 -29.59 13.30 42.76
C THR A 459 -29.15 13.65 41.34
N VAL A 460 -28.42 12.72 40.70
CA VAL A 460 -28.06 12.76 39.27
C VAL A 460 -28.66 11.53 38.58
N THR A 461 -29.46 11.74 37.56
CA THR A 461 -30.08 10.67 36.76
C THR A 461 -29.49 10.64 35.35
N PHE A 462 -28.97 9.49 34.94
CA PHE A 462 -28.46 9.24 33.59
C PHE A 462 -28.86 7.83 33.15
N ASP A 463 -29.34 7.68 31.91
CA ASP A 463 -29.64 6.38 31.31
C ASP A 463 -30.59 5.53 32.19
N GLY A 464 -31.59 6.20 32.79
CA GLY A 464 -32.57 5.59 33.70
C GLY A 464 -32.06 5.22 35.10
N PHE A 465 -30.77 5.42 35.39
CA PHE A 465 -30.18 5.22 36.71
C PHE A 465 -30.11 6.53 37.49
N THR A 466 -30.59 6.53 38.74
CA THR A 466 -30.53 7.69 39.65
C THR A 466 -29.54 7.44 40.78
N PHE A 467 -28.55 8.32 40.90
CA PHE A 467 -27.53 8.32 41.96
C PHE A 467 -27.80 9.46 42.95
N THR A 468 -27.75 9.20 44.26
CA THR A 468 -27.83 10.24 45.29
C THR A 468 -26.42 10.65 45.73
N THR A 469 -26.10 11.94 45.66
CA THR A 469 -24.76 12.45 45.97
C THR A 469 -24.57 12.69 47.48
N GLY A 470 -23.33 12.53 47.94
CA GLY A 470 -22.88 13.01 49.24
C GLY A 470 -22.14 14.35 49.10
N ALA A 471 -22.01 15.12 50.19
CA ALA A 471 -21.22 16.35 50.20
C ALA A 471 -19.71 16.04 50.13
N THR A 472 -19.18 15.80 48.93
CA THR A 472 -17.77 15.42 48.69
C THR A 472 -17.19 16.12 47.47
N ALA A 473 -15.86 16.10 47.33
CA ALA A 473 -15.16 16.67 46.18
C ALA A 473 -15.50 15.93 44.87
N ALA A 474 -15.34 16.61 43.72
CA ALA A 474 -15.62 16.11 42.37
C ALA A 474 -15.12 14.68 42.10
N ALA A 475 -13.85 14.38 42.43
CA ALA A 475 -13.26 13.07 42.23
C ALA A 475 -13.95 11.96 43.04
N ALA A 476 -14.28 12.22 44.32
CA ALA A 476 -14.96 11.25 45.16
C ALA A 476 -16.41 11.00 44.71
N THR A 477 -17.07 12.02 44.17
CA THR A 477 -18.42 11.88 43.58
C THR A 477 -18.38 11.01 42.32
N ALA A 478 -17.42 11.22 41.43
CA ALA A 478 -17.23 10.42 40.21
C ALA A 478 -16.97 8.93 40.54
N THR A 479 -16.05 8.63 41.46
CA THR A 479 -15.74 7.25 41.88
C THR A 479 -16.97 6.54 42.44
N ALA A 480 -17.73 7.21 43.30
CA ALA A 480 -18.94 6.65 43.90
C ALA A 480 -20.06 6.44 42.87
N PHE A 481 -20.25 7.38 41.95
CA PHE A 481 -21.19 7.25 40.84
C PHE A 481 -20.85 6.05 39.96
N VAL A 482 -19.59 5.91 39.52
CA VAL A 482 -19.13 4.83 38.64
C VAL A 482 -19.38 3.46 39.27
N THR A 483 -19.07 3.33 40.57
CA THR A 483 -19.29 2.08 41.31
C THR A 483 -20.77 1.71 41.35
N ALA A 484 -21.65 2.67 41.64
CA ALA A 484 -23.09 2.44 41.71
C ALA A 484 -23.72 2.21 40.33
N TYR A 485 -23.30 2.97 39.31
CA TYR A 485 -23.83 2.90 37.94
C TYR A 485 -23.51 1.55 37.27
N ASN A 486 -22.29 1.03 37.44
CA ASN A 486 -21.89 -0.26 36.87
C ASN A 486 -22.58 -1.46 37.56
N LEU A 487 -23.04 -1.31 38.80
CA LEU A 487 -23.80 -2.33 39.53
C LEU A 487 -25.31 -2.33 39.19
N ALA A 488 -25.81 -1.24 38.61
CA ALA A 488 -27.23 -1.09 38.33
C ALA A 488 -27.67 -1.94 37.13
N ALA A 489 -28.76 -2.71 37.32
CA ALA A 489 -29.41 -3.43 36.24
C ALA A 489 -30.11 -2.45 35.27
N GLY A 490 -30.03 -2.71 33.96
CA GLY A 490 -30.70 -1.92 32.93
C GLY A 490 -29.90 -0.77 32.32
N THR A 491 -28.72 -0.44 32.87
CA THR A 491 -27.82 0.55 32.25
C THR A 491 -27.28 0.04 30.91
N THR A 492 -27.14 0.94 29.94
CA THR A 492 -26.70 0.65 28.58
C THR A 492 -25.24 1.02 28.31
N TRP A 493 -24.54 1.61 29.29
CA TRP A 493 -23.12 1.99 29.22
C TRP A 493 -22.29 1.33 30.32
N VAL A 494 -20.98 1.23 30.10
CA VAL A 494 -19.96 0.91 31.11
C VAL A 494 -19.22 2.20 31.42
N ALA A 495 -19.18 2.59 32.70
CA ALA A 495 -18.50 3.79 33.14
C ALA A 495 -17.11 3.47 33.71
N VAL A 496 -16.11 4.30 33.43
CA VAL A 496 -14.74 4.21 33.95
C VAL A 496 -14.34 5.57 34.50
N ASP A 497 -13.89 5.60 35.76
CA ASP A 497 -13.34 6.81 36.38
C ASP A 497 -11.89 7.02 35.94
N ASN A 498 -11.60 8.16 35.30
CA ASN A 498 -10.26 8.51 34.84
C ASN A 498 -9.52 9.44 35.83
N GLY A 499 -10.10 9.70 36.99
CA GLY A 499 -9.58 10.65 37.97
C GLY A 499 -9.93 12.11 37.65
N GLY A 500 -9.70 12.99 38.62
CA GLY A 500 -9.99 14.42 38.49
C GLY A 500 -11.47 14.78 38.32
N GLY A 501 -12.39 13.83 38.55
CA GLY A 501 -13.83 13.98 38.32
C GLY A 501 -14.29 13.62 36.90
N VAL A 502 -13.42 13.09 36.03
CA VAL A 502 -13.76 12.72 34.65
C VAL A 502 -14.15 11.25 34.56
N VAL A 503 -15.33 10.97 34.01
CA VAL A 503 -15.84 9.61 33.80
C VAL A 503 -16.03 9.36 32.30
N THR A 504 -15.43 8.29 31.77
CA THR A 504 -15.69 7.82 30.41
C THR A 504 -16.78 6.76 30.41
N PHE A 505 -17.74 6.91 29.51
CA PHE A 505 -18.84 5.97 29.27
C PHE A 505 -18.63 5.30 27.92
N THR A 506 -18.59 3.98 27.91
CA THR A 506 -18.51 3.15 26.69
C THR A 506 -19.78 2.33 26.56
N ALA A 507 -20.47 2.40 25.43
CA ALA A 507 -21.71 1.66 25.22
C ALA A 507 -21.50 0.14 25.39
N LYS A 508 -22.43 -0.55 26.05
CA LYS A 508 -22.38 -2.02 26.20
C LYS A 508 -22.54 -2.72 24.85
N THR A 509 -23.42 -2.18 24.00
CA THR A 509 -23.69 -2.67 22.64
C THR A 509 -23.18 -1.64 21.62
N ALA A 510 -22.50 -2.12 20.59
CA ALA A 510 -22.02 -1.29 19.49
C ALA A 510 -23.16 -0.87 18.53
N GLY A 511 -23.01 0.27 17.86
CA GLY A 511 -23.99 0.82 16.91
C GLY A 511 -24.35 2.29 17.17
N VAL A 512 -25.11 2.87 16.23
CA VAL A 512 -25.53 4.29 16.28
C VAL A 512 -26.40 4.56 17.50
N ARG A 513 -26.02 5.53 18.32
CA ARG A 513 -26.83 6.06 19.43
C ARG A 513 -26.87 7.59 19.34
N THR A 514 -27.75 8.19 20.15
CA THR A 514 -27.82 9.65 20.27
C THR A 514 -26.75 10.13 21.24
N ASP A 515 -25.93 11.07 20.80
CA ASP A 515 -24.84 11.64 21.60
C ASP A 515 -25.35 12.13 22.96
N ALA A 516 -24.68 11.68 24.03
CA ALA A 516 -24.91 12.21 25.35
C ALA A 516 -24.42 13.67 25.42
N THR A 517 -25.25 14.53 26.02
CA THR A 517 -24.91 15.94 26.30
C THR A 517 -24.94 16.17 27.79
N ALA A 518 -24.52 17.35 28.26
CA ALA A 518 -24.72 17.72 29.67
C ALA A 518 -26.20 17.61 30.09
N GLY A 519 -27.14 17.91 29.17
CA GLY A 519 -28.58 17.77 29.41
C GLY A 519 -29.09 16.33 29.47
N SER A 520 -28.26 15.33 29.10
CA SER A 520 -28.57 13.91 29.30
C SER A 520 -28.48 13.48 30.77
N PHE A 521 -27.84 14.30 31.62
CA PHE A 521 -27.74 14.10 33.07
C PHE A 521 -28.74 15.03 33.77
N VAL A 522 -29.80 14.45 34.34
CA VAL A 522 -30.88 15.22 34.99
C VAL A 522 -30.65 15.29 36.49
N GLU A 523 -30.64 16.50 37.04
CA GLU A 523 -30.50 16.75 38.48
C GLU A 523 -31.83 16.93 39.19
N GLY A 524 -31.91 16.43 40.42
CA GLY A 524 -33.06 16.62 41.32
C GLY A 524 -32.61 16.87 42.75
N GLY A 525 -33.31 17.72 43.49
CA GLY A 525 -32.94 18.11 44.86
C GLY A 525 -33.07 19.61 45.11
N ALA A 526 -32.47 20.09 46.20
CA ALA A 526 -32.59 21.49 46.65
C ALA A 526 -31.83 22.48 45.73
N ASN A 527 -30.85 21.98 44.97
CA ASN A 527 -30.03 22.76 44.03
C ASN A 527 -30.27 22.37 42.56
N ALA A 528 -31.47 21.88 42.20
CA ALA A 528 -31.78 21.53 40.82
C ALA A 528 -31.51 22.73 39.87
N GLY A 529 -30.48 22.61 39.02
CA GLY A 529 -30.07 23.66 38.06
C GLY A 529 -28.63 24.17 38.19
N THR A 530 -27.80 23.67 39.12
CA THR A 530 -26.39 24.07 39.28
C THR A 530 -25.36 23.25 38.50
N ASN A 531 -25.78 22.27 37.67
CA ASN A 531 -24.90 21.41 36.86
C ASN A 531 -23.79 20.70 37.67
N ALA A 532 -24.16 19.67 38.43
CA ALA A 532 -23.31 18.63 39.01
C ALA A 532 -22.45 17.89 37.96
N VAL A 533 -22.89 17.88 36.70
CA VAL A 533 -22.08 17.49 35.53
C VAL A 533 -21.81 18.72 34.66
N GLY A 534 -20.53 19.05 34.50
CA GLY A 534 -20.05 20.18 33.72
C GLY A 534 -19.95 19.86 32.24
N THR A 535 -18.74 19.58 31.76
CA THR A 535 -18.49 19.31 30.34
C THR A 535 -18.76 17.84 29.99
N VAL A 536 -19.49 17.63 28.89
CA VAL A 536 -19.61 16.32 28.24
C VAL A 536 -18.91 16.42 26.88
N THR A 537 -17.91 15.57 26.69
CA THR A 537 -17.09 15.52 25.48
C THR A 537 -17.32 14.19 24.79
N VAL A 538 -17.82 14.24 23.56
CA VAL A 538 -17.95 13.07 22.70
C VAL A 538 -16.56 12.57 22.31
N GLY A 539 -16.30 11.27 22.51
CA GLY A 539 -15.03 10.63 22.19
C GLY A 539 -15.09 9.91 20.84
N THR A 540 -15.74 8.75 20.82
CA THR A 540 -15.90 7.92 19.61
C THR A 540 -17.38 7.76 19.31
N GLN A 541 -17.80 8.07 18.09
CA GLN A 541 -19.21 7.91 17.69
C GLN A 541 -19.55 6.46 17.38
N GLY A 542 -20.69 6.00 17.89
CA GLY A 542 -21.26 4.73 17.46
C GLY A 542 -21.64 4.84 15.99
N THR A 543 -20.97 4.09 15.12
CA THR A 543 -21.23 4.12 13.68
C THR A 543 -21.42 2.70 13.14
N SER A 544 -22.25 2.58 12.11
CA SER A 544 -22.32 1.42 11.23
C SER A 544 -22.12 1.89 9.79
N SER A 545 -21.23 1.24 9.06
CA SER A 545 -21.12 1.47 7.62
C SER A 545 -21.95 0.43 6.88
N GLN A 546 -22.73 0.89 5.91
CA GLN A 546 -23.36 0.04 4.91
C GLN A 546 -22.31 -0.74 4.11
N ALA A 547 -22.62 -1.99 3.72
CA ALA A 547 -21.86 -2.74 2.73
C ALA A 547 -22.14 -2.21 1.32
N ILE A 548 -21.17 -2.30 0.42
CA ILE A 548 -21.33 -2.02 -1.02
C ILE A 548 -21.29 -3.34 -1.77
N ALA A 549 -22.22 -3.51 -2.72
CA ALA A 549 -22.23 -4.60 -3.69
C ALA A 549 -22.28 -4.02 -5.11
N GLU A 550 -21.70 -4.73 -6.06
CA GLU A 550 -21.70 -4.38 -7.47
C GLU A 550 -23.03 -4.72 -8.15
N GLY A 551 -23.43 -3.88 -9.09
CA GLY A 551 -24.50 -4.16 -10.03
C GLY A 551 -24.06 -5.14 -11.13
N GLY A 552 -25.03 -5.84 -11.72
CA GLY A 552 -24.79 -6.68 -12.88
C GLY A 552 -24.58 -5.87 -14.15
N VAL A 553 -23.72 -6.36 -15.05
CA VAL A 553 -23.41 -5.70 -16.33
C VAL A 553 -23.84 -6.58 -17.50
N THR A 554 -24.73 -6.09 -18.36
CA THR A 554 -25.14 -6.78 -19.58
C THR A 554 -24.70 -5.99 -20.81
N ILE A 555 -23.85 -6.58 -21.64
CA ILE A 555 -23.36 -5.98 -22.88
C ILE A 555 -23.77 -6.89 -24.04
N ALA A 556 -24.55 -6.36 -24.98
CA ALA A 556 -24.94 -7.04 -26.20
C ALA A 556 -24.50 -6.24 -27.42
N ASP A 557 -23.81 -6.88 -28.35
CA ASP A 557 -23.57 -6.32 -29.68
C ASP A 557 -24.89 -6.25 -30.48
N LEU A 558 -24.96 -5.33 -31.45
CA LEU A 558 -26.08 -5.26 -32.39
C LEU A 558 -26.42 -6.61 -33.03
N ASN A 559 -25.39 -7.39 -33.34
CA ASN A 559 -25.48 -8.70 -33.97
C ASN A 559 -25.32 -9.86 -32.98
N ALA A 560 -25.52 -9.65 -31.67
CA ALA A 560 -25.36 -10.67 -30.62
C ALA A 560 -26.12 -11.98 -30.90
N GLY A 561 -27.37 -11.90 -31.38
CA GLY A 561 -28.20 -13.06 -31.72
C GLY A 561 -28.09 -13.55 -33.17
N SER A 562 -27.23 -12.94 -33.97
CA SER A 562 -27.11 -13.28 -35.40
C SER A 562 -26.21 -14.49 -35.61
N THR A 563 -26.69 -15.43 -36.43
CA THR A 563 -25.96 -16.64 -36.82
C THR A 563 -24.97 -16.46 -37.97
N THR A 564 -24.97 -15.29 -38.63
CA THR A 564 -24.21 -15.06 -39.88
C THR A 564 -23.47 -13.73 -39.95
N LYS A 565 -24.00 -12.66 -39.35
CA LYS A 565 -23.36 -11.34 -39.31
C LYS A 565 -22.31 -11.24 -38.22
N ALA A 566 -21.17 -10.63 -38.56
CA ALA A 566 -20.14 -10.26 -37.61
C ALA A 566 -20.62 -9.14 -36.67
N ALA A 567 -20.26 -9.27 -35.39
CA ALA A 567 -20.35 -8.26 -34.36
C ALA A 567 -19.21 -7.24 -34.51
N THR A 568 -19.29 -6.13 -33.77
CA THR A 568 -18.30 -5.05 -33.79
C THR A 568 -17.62 -4.85 -32.43
N ILE A 569 -18.28 -5.18 -31.32
CA ILE A 569 -17.70 -5.09 -29.97
C ILE A 569 -16.57 -6.11 -29.84
N SER A 570 -15.33 -5.64 -29.93
CA SER A 570 -14.12 -6.48 -29.92
C SER A 570 -13.31 -6.38 -28.63
N SER A 571 -13.53 -5.30 -27.87
CA SER A 571 -12.85 -5.04 -26.60
C SER A 571 -13.84 -4.68 -25.50
N VAL A 572 -13.77 -5.37 -24.37
CA VAL A 572 -14.54 -5.02 -23.15
C VAL A 572 -13.61 -4.86 -21.96
N THR A 573 -13.86 -3.85 -21.13
CA THR A 573 -13.20 -3.63 -19.84
C THR A 573 -14.23 -3.59 -18.72
N LEU A 574 -14.08 -4.44 -17.72
CA LEU A 574 -14.89 -4.43 -16.49
C LEU A 574 -14.00 -4.24 -15.27
N ALA A 575 -14.35 -3.31 -14.39
CA ALA A 575 -13.68 -3.11 -13.11
C ALA A 575 -14.71 -3.09 -11.99
N ASN A 576 -14.64 -4.05 -11.07
CA ASN A 576 -15.66 -4.30 -10.04
C ASN A 576 -17.04 -4.56 -10.68
N TYR A 577 -17.47 -5.83 -10.75
CA TYR A 577 -18.72 -6.17 -11.42
C TYR A 577 -19.43 -7.33 -10.72
N GLY A 578 -20.76 -7.27 -10.70
CA GLY A 578 -21.62 -8.35 -10.21
C GLY A 578 -21.81 -9.45 -11.26
N ALA A 579 -22.97 -10.10 -11.25
CA ALA A 579 -23.31 -11.08 -12.30
C ALA A 579 -23.47 -10.40 -13.67
N SER A 580 -22.62 -10.76 -14.63
CA SER A 580 -22.46 -10.03 -15.88
C SER A 580 -22.50 -10.95 -17.11
N THR A 581 -22.89 -10.41 -18.26
CA THR A 581 -22.93 -11.10 -19.56
C THR A 581 -22.38 -10.21 -20.66
N ILE A 582 -21.55 -10.78 -21.55
CA ILE A 582 -21.07 -10.15 -22.78
C ILE A 582 -21.46 -11.04 -23.96
N SER A 583 -22.24 -10.49 -24.88
CA SER A 583 -22.70 -11.18 -26.08
C SER A 583 -22.13 -10.52 -27.32
N SER A 584 -21.01 -11.05 -27.83
CA SER A 584 -20.35 -10.57 -29.05
C SER A 584 -19.48 -11.66 -29.68
N ASN A 585 -19.70 -11.90 -30.98
CA ASN A 585 -18.89 -12.83 -31.78
C ASN A 585 -17.56 -12.22 -32.28
N ALA A 586 -17.28 -10.96 -31.94
CA ALA A 586 -16.06 -10.25 -32.29
C ALA A 586 -15.12 -10.05 -31.08
N LEU A 587 -15.53 -10.50 -29.88
CA LEU A 587 -14.78 -10.29 -28.63
C LEU A 587 -13.43 -11.00 -28.70
N SER A 588 -12.35 -10.23 -28.80
CA SER A 588 -10.97 -10.74 -28.83
C SER A 588 -10.14 -10.22 -27.65
N LYS A 589 -10.58 -9.14 -27.00
CA LYS A 589 -9.92 -8.57 -25.83
C LYS A 589 -10.90 -8.36 -24.68
N LEU A 590 -10.54 -8.88 -23.51
CA LEU A 590 -11.25 -8.68 -22.26
C LEU A 590 -10.26 -8.17 -21.21
N THR A 591 -10.63 -7.13 -20.47
CA THR A 591 -9.84 -6.59 -19.37
C THR A 591 -10.68 -6.61 -18.10
N LEU A 592 -10.22 -7.28 -17.05
CA LEU A 592 -10.95 -7.44 -15.79
C LEU A 592 -10.09 -6.96 -14.62
N SER A 593 -10.69 -6.23 -13.68
CA SER A 593 -9.98 -5.79 -12.47
C SER A 593 -10.89 -5.68 -11.25
N GLY A 594 -10.27 -5.70 -10.06
CA GLY A 594 -10.97 -5.56 -8.79
C GLY A 594 -11.80 -6.79 -8.41
N THR A 595 -13.00 -6.58 -7.87
CA THR A 595 -13.91 -7.66 -7.46
C THR A 595 -14.72 -8.17 -8.66
N GLY A 596 -14.56 -9.45 -9.00
CA GLY A 596 -15.25 -10.07 -10.14
C GLY A 596 -16.34 -11.04 -9.70
N GLY A 597 -17.56 -10.83 -10.17
CA GLY A 597 -18.65 -11.78 -10.08
C GLY A 597 -18.60 -12.87 -11.17
N THR A 598 -19.74 -13.49 -11.44
CA THR A 598 -19.89 -14.42 -12.58
C THR A 598 -19.93 -13.65 -13.89
N LEU A 599 -19.21 -14.12 -14.91
CA LEU A 599 -19.19 -13.52 -16.25
C LEU A 599 -19.50 -14.57 -17.31
N SER A 600 -20.61 -14.41 -18.03
CA SER A 600 -20.94 -15.23 -19.19
C SER A 600 -20.50 -14.55 -20.49
N LEU A 601 -19.77 -15.27 -21.33
CA LEU A 601 -19.44 -14.87 -22.69
C LEU A 601 -20.31 -15.68 -23.65
N THR A 602 -20.95 -15.01 -24.59
CA THR A 602 -21.80 -15.64 -25.60
C THR A 602 -21.57 -15.06 -27.00
N SER A 603 -21.85 -15.87 -28.00
CA SER A 603 -21.80 -15.54 -29.42
C SER A 603 -22.94 -16.26 -30.16
N GLY A 604 -23.50 -15.59 -31.17
CA GLY A 604 -24.58 -16.12 -31.99
C GLY A 604 -24.13 -16.92 -33.23
N LEU A 605 -22.84 -16.89 -33.62
CA LEU A 605 -22.40 -17.50 -34.89
C LEU A 605 -22.42 -19.04 -34.84
N THR A 606 -22.74 -19.66 -35.97
CA THR A 606 -22.55 -21.11 -36.14
C THR A 606 -21.10 -21.47 -36.44
N THR A 607 -20.33 -20.53 -36.99
CA THR A 607 -18.92 -20.69 -37.34
C THR A 607 -18.15 -19.48 -36.82
N GLU A 608 -17.50 -19.66 -35.69
CA GLU A 608 -16.74 -18.60 -35.02
C GLU A 608 -15.45 -18.25 -35.76
N THR A 609 -15.18 -16.96 -35.91
CA THR A 609 -13.98 -16.43 -36.57
C THR A 609 -12.90 -16.01 -35.58
N VAL A 610 -13.29 -15.55 -34.40
CA VAL A 610 -12.37 -15.25 -33.29
C VAL A 610 -12.16 -16.52 -32.47
N LYS A 611 -10.92 -16.97 -32.37
CA LYS A 611 -10.54 -18.21 -31.66
C LYS A 611 -9.56 -17.98 -30.52
N THR A 612 -9.11 -16.74 -30.34
CA THR A 612 -8.16 -16.36 -29.31
C THR A 612 -8.74 -15.23 -28.47
N LEU A 613 -8.76 -15.41 -27.15
CA LEU A 613 -9.13 -14.38 -26.19
C LEU A 613 -7.87 -13.84 -25.50
N ALA A 614 -7.62 -12.53 -25.64
CA ALA A 614 -6.65 -11.82 -24.81
C ALA A 614 -7.34 -11.33 -23.53
N LEU A 615 -7.04 -11.97 -22.40
CA LEU A 615 -7.60 -11.69 -21.08
C LEU A 615 -6.58 -10.94 -20.21
N ASN A 616 -6.74 -9.64 -20.03
CA ASN A 616 -5.90 -8.84 -19.16
C ASN A 616 -6.51 -8.76 -17.77
N VAL A 617 -5.73 -9.03 -16.71
CA VAL A 617 -6.21 -9.02 -15.32
C VAL A 617 -5.31 -8.18 -14.42
N ASN A 618 -5.92 -7.44 -13.50
CA ASN A 618 -5.20 -6.62 -12.52
C ASN A 618 -6.00 -6.55 -11.22
N ASN A 619 -5.41 -7.04 -10.11
CA ASN A 619 -6.09 -7.07 -8.81
C ASN A 619 -7.46 -7.77 -8.87
N LEU A 620 -7.63 -8.75 -9.77
CA LEU A 620 -8.91 -9.44 -9.96
C LEU A 620 -9.11 -10.44 -8.82
N THR A 621 -10.31 -10.52 -8.25
CA THR A 621 -10.64 -11.47 -7.18
C THR A 621 -11.99 -12.13 -7.45
N GLY A 622 -12.08 -13.45 -7.32
CA GLY A 622 -13.35 -14.20 -7.32
C GLY A 622 -14.04 -14.44 -8.67
N ALA A 623 -13.48 -13.94 -9.78
CA ALA A 623 -14.15 -14.00 -11.09
C ALA A 623 -14.37 -15.44 -11.59
N ALA A 624 -15.62 -15.77 -11.95
CA ALA A 624 -15.97 -17.04 -12.59
C ALA A 624 -16.41 -16.77 -14.04
N ILE A 625 -15.59 -17.16 -15.01
CA ILE A 625 -15.80 -16.86 -16.43
C ILE A 625 -16.34 -18.11 -17.14
N SER A 626 -17.38 -17.96 -17.93
CA SER A 626 -17.97 -19.06 -18.72
C SER A 626 -18.16 -18.63 -20.17
N ASP A 627 -17.41 -19.22 -21.10
CA ASP A 627 -17.71 -19.15 -22.53
C ASP A 627 -18.78 -20.20 -22.87
N THR A 628 -20.01 -19.74 -23.01
CA THR A 628 -21.15 -20.61 -23.33
C THR A 628 -21.18 -21.02 -24.81
N SER A 629 -20.49 -20.27 -25.67
CA SER A 629 -20.34 -20.61 -27.10
C SER A 629 -19.20 -21.59 -27.34
N ASN A 630 -18.32 -21.76 -26.34
CA ASN A 630 -17.29 -22.79 -26.26
C ASN A 630 -16.43 -22.83 -27.53
N HIS A 631 -15.72 -21.74 -27.78
CA HIS A 631 -15.09 -21.51 -29.08
C HIS A 631 -13.68 -20.96 -29.05
N PHE A 632 -13.19 -20.42 -27.93
CA PHE A 632 -11.82 -19.96 -27.85
C PHE A 632 -10.89 -21.16 -27.72
N THR A 633 -10.08 -21.41 -28.74
CA THR A 633 -9.07 -22.48 -28.71
C THR A 633 -7.83 -22.09 -27.92
N THR A 634 -7.61 -20.78 -27.76
CA THR A 634 -6.48 -20.19 -27.06
C THR A 634 -6.93 -19.06 -26.14
N ILE A 635 -6.50 -19.10 -24.89
CA ILE A 635 -6.73 -18.02 -23.91
C ILE A 635 -5.37 -17.47 -23.49
N ASN A 636 -5.15 -16.17 -23.70
CA ASN A 636 -3.92 -15.48 -23.34
C ASN A 636 -4.17 -14.56 -22.15
N VAL A 637 -3.78 -15.00 -20.96
CA VAL A 637 -3.90 -14.20 -19.74
C VAL A 637 -2.66 -13.33 -19.56
N THR A 638 -2.87 -12.03 -19.35
CA THR A 638 -1.79 -11.08 -19.00
C THR A 638 -2.10 -10.44 -17.65
N THR A 639 -1.26 -10.67 -16.65
CA THR A 639 -1.36 -10.05 -15.32
C THR A 639 -0.65 -8.69 -15.29
N ALA A 640 -1.19 -7.73 -14.56
CA ALA A 640 -0.58 -6.40 -14.41
C ALA A 640 -0.86 -5.80 -13.04
N GLY A 641 0.03 -4.92 -12.55
CA GLY A 641 -0.16 -4.07 -11.38
C GLY A 641 -0.17 -4.79 -10.03
N LYS A 642 -1.04 -5.80 -9.86
CA LYS A 642 -1.23 -6.63 -8.68
C LYS A 642 -1.65 -8.05 -9.04
N ASP A 643 -1.42 -8.97 -8.12
CA ASP A 643 -1.80 -10.37 -8.26
C ASP A 643 -3.32 -10.53 -8.47
N SER A 644 -3.70 -11.56 -9.22
CA SER A 644 -5.08 -11.81 -9.61
C SER A 644 -5.49 -13.25 -9.31
N THR A 645 -6.73 -13.44 -8.88
CA THR A 645 -7.36 -14.74 -8.65
C THR A 645 -8.57 -14.91 -9.55
N ILE A 646 -8.57 -15.96 -10.35
CA ILE A 646 -9.70 -16.40 -11.17
C ILE A 646 -10.26 -17.67 -10.53
N ALA A 647 -11.57 -17.69 -10.27
CA ALA A 647 -12.22 -18.83 -9.65
C ALA A 647 -12.23 -20.03 -10.59
N ASN A 648 -12.65 -19.82 -11.84
CA ASN A 648 -12.69 -20.80 -12.91
C ASN A 648 -12.83 -20.12 -14.27
N ILE A 649 -12.32 -20.77 -15.32
CA ILE A 649 -12.67 -20.48 -16.72
C ILE A 649 -13.33 -21.74 -17.29
N ALA A 650 -14.59 -21.63 -17.71
CA ALA A 650 -15.31 -22.68 -18.39
C ALA A 650 -15.29 -22.43 -19.89
N ASP A 651 -14.38 -23.11 -20.59
CA ASP A 651 -14.29 -23.18 -22.05
C ASP A 651 -13.62 -24.50 -22.43
N THR A 652 -14.42 -25.48 -22.81
CA THR A 652 -13.95 -26.80 -23.22
C THR A 652 -13.37 -26.81 -24.64
N ALA A 653 -13.46 -25.73 -25.43
CA ALA A 653 -12.73 -25.62 -26.70
C ALA A 653 -11.28 -25.21 -26.52
N ALA A 654 -10.93 -24.64 -25.35
CA ALA A 654 -9.58 -24.21 -25.04
C ALA A 654 -8.60 -25.39 -25.04
N THR A 655 -7.56 -25.27 -25.85
CA THR A 655 -6.46 -26.24 -25.95
C THR A 655 -5.12 -25.66 -25.50
N ALA A 656 -5.00 -24.33 -25.45
CA ALA A 656 -3.82 -23.63 -24.97
C ALA A 656 -4.19 -22.47 -24.04
N LEU A 657 -3.45 -22.35 -22.93
CA LEU A 657 -3.50 -21.24 -22.00
C LEU A 657 -2.10 -20.62 -21.90
N THR A 658 -1.98 -19.32 -22.12
CA THR A 658 -0.74 -18.59 -21.81
C THR A 658 -0.96 -17.64 -20.63
N VAL A 659 0.04 -17.50 -19.79
CA VAL A 659 0.06 -16.59 -18.64
C VAL A 659 1.34 -15.76 -18.72
N ALA A 660 1.18 -14.45 -18.91
CA ALA A 660 2.29 -13.50 -19.00
C ALA A 660 2.03 -12.31 -18.08
N GLY A 661 2.99 -11.39 -17.99
CA GLY A 661 2.82 -10.14 -17.26
C GLY A 661 3.79 -9.98 -16.09
N SER A 662 3.41 -9.14 -15.13
CA SER A 662 4.27 -8.71 -14.02
C SER A 662 3.90 -9.27 -12.65
N ASN A 663 2.80 -10.03 -12.55
CA ASN A 663 2.19 -10.40 -11.27
C ASN A 663 1.69 -11.85 -11.26
N ALA A 664 1.42 -12.40 -10.08
CA ALA A 664 0.95 -13.78 -9.96
C ALA A 664 -0.53 -13.93 -10.40
N LEU A 665 -0.83 -15.06 -11.00
CA LEU A 665 -2.18 -15.54 -11.29
C LEU A 665 -2.47 -16.78 -10.45
N THR A 666 -3.52 -16.74 -9.65
CA THR A 666 -4.09 -17.92 -9.00
C THR A 666 -5.34 -18.36 -9.75
N MET A 667 -5.41 -19.63 -10.15
CA MET A 667 -6.62 -20.27 -10.65
C MET A 667 -7.09 -21.29 -9.61
N THR A 668 -8.19 -21.02 -8.91
CA THR A 668 -8.67 -21.94 -7.86
C THR A 668 -9.30 -23.21 -8.43
N SER A 669 -9.70 -23.18 -9.71
CA SER A 669 -10.15 -24.33 -10.48
C SER A 669 -9.79 -24.12 -11.95
N VAL A 670 -9.41 -25.21 -12.60
CA VAL A 670 -9.23 -25.32 -14.06
C VAL A 670 -10.19 -26.35 -14.68
N ALA A 671 -11.13 -26.89 -13.90
CA ALA A 671 -12.01 -27.99 -14.33
C ALA A 671 -12.87 -27.63 -15.57
N GLY A 672 -13.12 -26.34 -15.79
CA GLY A 672 -13.82 -25.85 -16.97
C GLY A 672 -13.01 -25.88 -18.28
N LEU A 673 -11.71 -26.20 -18.22
CA LEU A 673 -10.79 -26.26 -19.36
C LEU A 673 -10.44 -27.72 -19.73
N SER A 674 -11.44 -28.59 -19.83
CA SER A 674 -11.25 -30.06 -19.89
C SER A 674 -10.39 -30.58 -21.06
N ASN A 675 -10.27 -29.82 -22.16
CA ASN A 675 -9.47 -30.18 -23.34
C ASN A 675 -8.14 -29.43 -23.44
N LEU A 676 -7.74 -28.72 -22.38
CA LEU A 676 -6.48 -27.99 -22.32
C LEU A 676 -5.30 -28.95 -22.47
N LYS A 677 -4.40 -28.67 -23.42
CA LYS A 677 -3.22 -29.49 -23.72
C LYS A 677 -1.95 -28.90 -23.16
N THR A 678 -1.83 -27.58 -23.21
CA THR A 678 -0.61 -26.86 -22.86
C THR A 678 -0.90 -25.63 -22.02
N ILE A 679 -0.08 -25.39 -21.01
CA ILE A 679 0.02 -24.12 -20.30
C ILE A 679 1.43 -23.55 -20.53
N THR A 680 1.52 -22.27 -20.84
CA THR A 680 2.81 -21.55 -20.94
C THR A 680 2.83 -20.34 -20.02
N VAL A 681 3.84 -20.22 -19.16
CA VAL A 681 4.04 -19.09 -18.26
C VAL A 681 5.32 -18.34 -18.62
N SER A 682 5.26 -17.00 -18.66
CA SER A 682 6.40 -16.18 -19.10
C SER A 682 6.49 -14.82 -18.42
N GLY A 683 7.67 -14.20 -18.49
CA GLY A 683 7.91 -12.87 -17.92
C GLY A 683 8.08 -12.93 -16.41
N ALA A 684 7.49 -11.99 -15.69
CA ALA A 684 7.50 -11.98 -14.21
C ALA A 684 6.22 -12.58 -13.60
N ALA A 685 5.33 -13.15 -14.43
CA ALA A 685 4.11 -13.79 -13.96
C ALA A 685 4.40 -15.14 -13.31
N GLY A 686 3.80 -15.38 -12.15
CA GLY A 686 3.73 -16.71 -11.52
C GLY A 686 2.35 -17.34 -11.72
N LEU A 687 2.26 -18.67 -11.75
CA LEU A 687 0.99 -19.39 -11.82
C LEU A 687 0.78 -20.29 -10.60
N THR A 688 -0.36 -20.17 -9.93
CA THR A 688 -0.85 -21.15 -8.95
C THR A 688 -2.08 -21.85 -9.51
N ALA A 689 -2.00 -23.17 -9.76
CA ALA A 689 -3.11 -23.97 -10.30
C ALA A 689 -2.97 -25.47 -10.01
N ASP A 690 -4.10 -26.17 -9.84
CA ASP A 690 -4.14 -27.63 -9.85
C ASP A 690 -4.68 -28.13 -11.20
N VAL A 691 -3.80 -28.75 -11.99
CA VAL A 691 -4.13 -29.29 -13.32
C VAL A 691 -4.15 -30.82 -13.33
N SER A 692 -3.96 -31.47 -12.18
CA SER A 692 -3.77 -32.92 -12.08
C SER A 692 -5.00 -33.73 -12.54
N ALA A 693 -6.19 -33.14 -12.47
CA ALA A 693 -7.43 -33.76 -12.92
C ALA A 693 -7.71 -33.63 -14.43
N LEU A 694 -6.95 -32.80 -15.17
CA LEU A 694 -7.15 -32.60 -16.60
C LEU A 694 -6.53 -33.76 -17.39
N THR A 695 -7.34 -34.56 -18.09
CA THR A 695 -6.85 -35.74 -18.82
C THR A 695 -6.20 -35.44 -20.17
N ALA A 696 -6.38 -34.22 -20.69
CA ALA A 696 -5.84 -33.80 -21.98
C ALA A 696 -4.51 -33.06 -21.86
N ILE A 697 -4.12 -32.62 -20.66
CA ILE A 697 -2.94 -31.78 -20.45
C ILE A 697 -1.67 -32.61 -20.52
N THR A 698 -0.78 -32.24 -21.42
CA THR A 698 0.49 -32.93 -21.63
C THR A 698 1.67 -32.12 -21.14
N ASP A 699 1.55 -30.79 -21.07
CA ASP A 699 2.68 -29.90 -20.82
C ASP A 699 2.31 -28.64 -20.02
N VAL A 700 3.13 -28.31 -19.03
CA VAL A 700 3.11 -27.03 -18.30
C VAL A 700 4.51 -26.44 -18.33
N ASN A 701 4.70 -25.41 -19.15
CA ASN A 701 6.01 -24.82 -19.40
C ASN A 701 6.09 -23.39 -18.83
N ALA A 702 6.78 -23.24 -17.71
CA ALA A 702 7.10 -21.97 -17.06
C ALA A 702 8.57 -21.57 -17.21
N ALA A 703 9.34 -22.20 -18.12
CA ALA A 703 10.78 -21.96 -18.27
C ALA A 703 11.16 -20.51 -18.61
N ALA A 704 10.22 -19.77 -19.22
CA ALA A 704 10.39 -18.34 -19.53
C ALA A 704 9.91 -17.41 -18.41
N SER A 705 9.53 -17.96 -17.24
CA SER A 705 9.06 -17.21 -16.08
C SER A 705 10.18 -16.92 -15.08
N SER A 706 10.08 -15.75 -14.44
CA SER A 706 10.84 -15.35 -13.25
C SER A 706 9.95 -15.22 -12.01
N GLY A 707 8.63 -15.39 -12.18
CA GLY A 707 7.68 -15.46 -11.07
C GLY A 707 7.66 -16.85 -10.45
N ALA A 708 7.25 -16.94 -9.17
CA ALA A 708 7.08 -18.21 -8.47
C ALA A 708 5.84 -18.96 -9.00
N ASN A 709 6.00 -20.21 -9.41
CA ASN A 709 4.92 -21.06 -9.89
C ASN A 709 4.60 -22.14 -8.84
N THR A 710 3.32 -22.40 -8.58
CA THR A 710 2.86 -23.46 -7.69
C THR A 710 1.84 -24.32 -8.41
N VAL A 711 2.28 -25.41 -9.03
CA VAL A 711 1.44 -26.22 -9.92
C VAL A 711 1.31 -27.66 -9.42
N THR A 712 0.08 -28.15 -9.31
CA THR A 712 -0.19 -29.57 -9.04
C THR A 712 -0.41 -30.29 -10.37
N VAL A 713 0.36 -31.35 -10.63
CA VAL A 713 0.33 -32.08 -11.91
C VAL A 713 0.13 -33.58 -11.70
N ASN A 714 -0.44 -34.24 -12.70
CA ASN A 714 -0.36 -35.69 -12.82
C ASN A 714 0.96 -36.07 -13.50
N ALA A 715 1.99 -36.35 -12.71
CA ALA A 715 3.34 -36.65 -13.22
C ALA A 715 3.44 -37.94 -14.08
N ALA A 716 2.37 -38.74 -14.14
CA ALA A 716 2.28 -39.88 -15.05
C ALA A 716 1.89 -39.47 -16.49
N GLN A 717 1.45 -38.23 -16.69
CA GLN A 717 0.92 -37.72 -17.96
C GLN A 717 1.57 -36.39 -18.38
N THR A 718 1.75 -35.46 -17.45
CA THR A 718 2.07 -34.06 -17.73
C THR A 718 3.55 -33.79 -17.48
N THR A 719 4.25 -33.16 -18.43
CA THR A 719 5.58 -32.57 -18.20
C THR A 719 5.46 -31.24 -17.49
N TYR A 720 6.49 -30.88 -16.72
CA TYR A 720 6.61 -29.56 -16.12
C TYR A 720 8.03 -29.04 -16.30
N GLU A 721 8.16 -27.79 -16.73
CA GLU A 721 9.43 -27.04 -16.70
C GLU A 721 9.28 -25.72 -15.96
N GLY A 722 10.02 -25.56 -14.87
CA GLY A 722 10.09 -24.34 -14.07
C GLY A 722 11.04 -23.29 -14.63
N GLY A 723 10.89 -22.08 -14.11
CA GLY A 723 11.60 -20.87 -14.51
C GLY A 723 12.76 -20.52 -13.58
N SER A 724 13.05 -19.22 -13.44
CA SER A 724 14.08 -18.70 -12.51
C SER A 724 13.51 -18.24 -11.16
N GLY A 725 12.18 -18.21 -11.03
CA GLY A 725 11.49 -18.01 -9.76
C GLY A 725 11.64 -19.23 -8.85
N VAL A 726 11.22 -19.11 -7.58
CA VAL A 726 11.15 -20.28 -6.68
C VAL A 726 9.85 -21.01 -6.97
N ASP A 727 9.95 -22.15 -7.63
CA ASP A 727 8.83 -22.94 -8.09
C ASP A 727 8.48 -24.05 -7.09
N THR A 728 7.21 -24.48 -7.09
CA THR A 728 6.69 -25.57 -6.28
C THR A 728 5.83 -26.47 -7.16
N VAL A 729 6.25 -27.71 -7.34
CA VAL A 729 5.49 -28.70 -8.11
C VAL A 729 4.94 -29.74 -7.14
N VAL A 730 3.64 -29.98 -7.20
CA VAL A 730 2.95 -30.96 -6.35
C VAL A 730 2.59 -32.19 -7.19
N VAL A 731 2.98 -33.38 -6.73
CA VAL A 731 2.72 -34.66 -7.41
C VAL A 731 2.20 -35.70 -6.44
N SER A 732 1.21 -36.49 -6.89
CA SER A 732 0.59 -37.58 -6.11
C SER A 732 0.72 -38.96 -6.77
N ALA A 733 1.36 -39.03 -7.94
CA ALA A 733 1.60 -40.26 -8.68
C ALA A 733 3.08 -40.36 -9.10
N PRO A 734 3.63 -41.58 -9.27
CA PRO A 734 4.99 -41.79 -9.77
C PRO A 734 5.25 -41.06 -11.10
N ALA A 735 6.32 -40.27 -11.16
CA ALA A 735 6.70 -39.55 -12.36
C ALA A 735 7.12 -40.51 -13.49
N THR A 736 6.40 -40.46 -14.61
CA THR A 736 6.81 -41.10 -15.88
C THR A 736 7.33 -40.05 -16.88
N SER A 737 6.83 -38.82 -16.75
CA SER A 737 7.25 -37.62 -17.47
C SER A 737 8.32 -36.85 -16.70
N LYS A 738 9.08 -36.00 -17.42
CA LYS A 738 10.08 -35.11 -16.80
C LYS A 738 9.37 -34.00 -16.02
N ILE A 739 9.80 -33.80 -14.79
CA ILE A 739 9.39 -32.71 -13.91
C ILE A 739 10.66 -31.96 -13.53
N ASP A 740 10.79 -30.73 -14.01
CA ASP A 740 11.98 -29.90 -13.90
C ASP A 740 11.67 -28.64 -13.11
N GLY A 741 12.31 -28.45 -11.95
CA GLY A 741 12.12 -27.28 -11.10
C GLY A 741 12.64 -25.97 -11.71
N GLY A 742 13.55 -26.05 -12.69
CA GLY A 742 14.07 -24.88 -13.41
C GLY A 742 15.43 -24.41 -12.88
N ALA A 743 15.62 -23.09 -12.87
CA ALA A 743 16.85 -22.40 -12.46
C ALA A 743 16.68 -21.64 -11.14
N GLY A 744 15.57 -21.84 -10.42
CA GLY A 744 15.35 -21.29 -9.10
C GLY A 744 16.39 -21.80 -8.11
N SER A 745 16.53 -21.09 -6.99
CA SER A 745 17.57 -21.41 -5.99
C SER A 745 17.08 -22.30 -4.85
N ALA A 746 15.77 -22.53 -4.80
CA ALA A 746 15.04 -23.16 -3.71
C ALA A 746 13.79 -23.91 -4.24
N ASP A 747 13.85 -24.46 -5.45
CA ASP A 747 12.69 -25.09 -6.08
C ASP A 747 12.23 -26.31 -5.30
N VAL A 748 10.91 -26.44 -5.11
CA VAL A 748 10.27 -27.41 -4.23
C VAL A 748 9.55 -28.48 -5.04
N ILE A 749 9.87 -29.75 -4.76
CA ILE A 749 9.07 -30.90 -5.21
C ILE A 749 8.26 -31.44 -4.02
N ASN A 750 6.94 -31.26 -4.06
CA ASN A 750 6.03 -31.78 -3.05
C ASN A 750 5.45 -33.14 -3.46
N LEU A 751 5.78 -34.16 -2.69
CA LEU A 751 5.47 -35.56 -2.93
C LEU A 751 4.32 -36.04 -2.02
N VAL A 752 3.10 -35.80 -2.47
CA VAL A 752 1.85 -36.07 -1.74
C VAL A 752 1.47 -37.55 -1.90
N GLY A 753 2.12 -38.42 -1.14
CA GLY A 753 1.87 -39.86 -1.14
C GLY A 753 2.94 -40.67 -0.41
N ALA A 754 3.03 -41.97 -0.67
CA ALA A 754 4.03 -42.81 -0.04
C ALA A 754 5.43 -42.59 -0.66
N GLY A 755 6.40 -42.14 0.14
CA GLY A 755 7.76 -41.81 -0.33
C GLY A 755 8.44 -42.93 -1.10
N GLY A 756 8.37 -44.19 -0.62
CA GLY A 756 8.97 -45.34 -1.30
C GLY A 756 8.31 -45.70 -2.65
N THR A 757 7.19 -45.08 -3.00
CA THR A 757 6.51 -45.23 -4.31
C THR A 757 6.80 -44.03 -5.21
N LEU A 758 6.74 -42.81 -4.67
CA LEU A 758 6.94 -41.59 -5.45
C LEU A 758 8.42 -41.28 -5.70
N LEU A 759 9.30 -41.68 -4.77
CA LEU A 759 10.73 -41.39 -4.79
C LEU A 759 11.57 -42.68 -4.84
N THR A 760 11.71 -43.22 -6.05
CA THR A 760 12.54 -44.38 -6.38
C THR A 760 13.69 -43.93 -7.30
N ALA A 761 14.69 -44.78 -7.55
CA ALA A 761 15.73 -44.45 -8.52
C ALA A 761 15.19 -44.16 -9.94
N ALA A 762 14.09 -44.83 -10.34
CA ALA A 762 13.48 -44.63 -11.65
C ALA A 762 12.68 -43.33 -11.73
N THR A 763 11.88 -43.01 -10.71
CA THR A 763 11.08 -41.77 -10.66
C THR A 763 11.93 -40.56 -10.33
N GLY A 764 12.90 -40.69 -9.41
CA GLY A 764 13.84 -39.64 -9.03
C GLY A 764 14.67 -39.14 -10.21
N ALA A 765 15.06 -40.01 -11.15
CA ALA A 765 15.74 -39.60 -12.39
C ALA A 765 14.89 -38.71 -13.32
N LYS A 766 13.58 -38.59 -13.05
CA LYS A 766 12.65 -37.69 -13.76
C LYS A 766 12.38 -36.39 -13.03
N LEU A 767 12.73 -36.31 -11.76
CA LEU A 767 12.62 -35.12 -10.92
C LEU A 767 13.98 -34.42 -10.92
N VAL A 768 14.09 -33.31 -11.66
CA VAL A 768 15.39 -32.63 -11.87
C VAL A 768 15.31 -31.17 -11.43
N ASN A 769 16.46 -30.60 -11.06
CA ASN A 769 16.62 -29.20 -10.65
C ASN A 769 15.64 -28.77 -9.54
N PHE A 770 15.57 -29.57 -8.48
CA PHE A 770 14.90 -29.18 -7.23
C PHE A 770 15.95 -29.05 -6.13
N GLU A 771 15.76 -28.09 -5.22
CA GLU A 771 16.59 -27.92 -4.03
C GLU A 771 15.88 -28.36 -2.75
N VAL A 772 14.56 -28.51 -2.77
CA VAL A 772 13.77 -28.85 -1.59
C VAL A 772 12.84 -30.02 -1.89
N VAL A 773 12.91 -31.05 -1.05
CA VAL A 773 11.92 -32.13 -1.03
C VAL A 773 10.88 -31.82 0.03
N ASP A 774 9.62 -31.73 -0.37
CA ASP A 774 8.49 -31.51 0.52
C ASP A 774 7.65 -32.80 0.60
N ALA A 775 7.38 -33.24 1.83
CA ALA A 775 6.54 -34.40 2.11
C ALA A 775 5.17 -34.01 2.68
N THR A 776 4.75 -32.75 2.54
CA THR A 776 3.45 -32.29 3.02
C THR A 776 2.30 -33.10 2.41
N GLY A 777 1.45 -33.69 3.25
CA GLY A 777 0.39 -34.63 2.88
C GLY A 777 0.88 -36.03 2.51
N GLY A 778 2.16 -36.33 2.70
CA GLY A 778 2.82 -37.59 2.36
C GLY A 778 3.03 -38.53 3.56
N THR A 779 3.63 -39.71 3.32
CA THR A 779 3.93 -40.71 4.36
C THR A 779 5.12 -41.60 3.99
N GLY A 780 5.74 -42.24 4.99
CA GLY A 780 6.76 -43.27 4.79
C GLY A 780 8.16 -42.72 4.54
N VAL A 781 8.98 -43.47 3.82
CA VAL A 781 10.42 -43.18 3.65
C VAL A 781 10.68 -42.48 2.32
N TYR A 782 11.33 -41.32 2.38
CA TYR A 782 11.83 -40.55 1.25
C TYR A 782 13.35 -40.67 1.20
N ASP A 783 13.87 -41.50 0.28
CA ASP A 783 15.31 -41.61 0.06
C ASP A 783 15.80 -40.41 -0.75
N VAL A 784 16.34 -39.40 -0.06
CA VAL A 784 16.75 -38.13 -0.67
C VAL A 784 17.95 -38.31 -1.60
N SER A 785 18.71 -39.39 -1.43
CA SER A 785 19.93 -39.64 -2.22
C SER A 785 19.67 -40.00 -3.69
N VAL A 786 18.41 -40.28 -4.06
CA VAL A 786 18.02 -40.50 -5.47
C VAL A 786 17.88 -39.19 -6.25
N LEU A 787 17.92 -38.04 -5.56
CA LEU A 787 17.90 -36.70 -6.14
C LEU A 787 19.27 -36.04 -6.00
N THR A 788 19.54 -35.07 -6.87
CA THR A 788 20.78 -34.29 -6.85
C THR A 788 20.48 -32.83 -6.53
N GLY A 789 21.35 -32.16 -5.78
CA GLY A 789 21.23 -30.72 -5.52
C GLY A 789 20.32 -30.32 -4.35
N ILE A 790 19.76 -31.29 -3.61
CA ILE A 790 18.89 -31.03 -2.47
C ILE A 790 19.65 -30.29 -1.35
N LYS A 791 19.10 -29.16 -0.91
CA LYS A 791 19.58 -28.30 0.20
C LYS A 791 18.60 -28.26 1.37
N GLY A 792 17.36 -28.71 1.18
CA GLY A 792 16.36 -28.77 2.23
C GLY A 792 15.38 -29.93 2.09
N VAL A 793 14.85 -30.36 3.22
CA VAL A 793 13.66 -31.22 3.30
C VAL A 793 12.63 -30.53 4.18
N GLN A 794 11.35 -30.68 3.87
CA GLN A 794 10.30 -30.01 4.62
C GLN A 794 9.02 -30.83 4.75
N VAL A 795 8.25 -30.52 5.80
CA VAL A 795 6.96 -31.13 6.11
C VAL A 795 6.01 -30.07 6.64
N GLY A 796 4.79 -30.04 6.11
CA GLY A 796 3.69 -29.17 6.53
C GLY A 796 2.67 -29.90 7.39
N ALA A 797 1.39 -29.63 7.13
CA ALA A 797 0.29 -30.29 7.82
C ALA A 797 -0.04 -31.61 7.10
N ASP A 798 0.11 -32.72 7.81
CA ASP A 798 -0.05 -34.06 7.26
C ASP A 798 -1.16 -34.80 8.00
N GLY A 799 -1.96 -35.59 7.28
CA GLY A 799 -3.03 -36.41 7.85
C GLY A 799 -2.68 -37.89 8.03
N GLY A 800 -1.42 -38.29 7.87
CA GLY A 800 -0.99 -39.68 7.68
C GLY A 800 0.17 -40.14 8.55
N SER A 801 0.57 -41.42 8.46
CA SER A 801 1.66 -42.04 9.23
C SER A 801 3.03 -41.35 9.09
N GLY A 802 3.95 -41.61 10.04
CA GLY A 802 5.26 -40.94 10.14
C GLY A 802 6.08 -40.83 8.85
N VAL A 803 6.79 -39.71 8.73
CA VAL A 803 7.66 -39.35 7.60
C VAL A 803 9.12 -39.54 7.99
N THR A 804 9.88 -40.20 7.11
CA THR A 804 11.33 -40.37 7.27
C THR A 804 12.05 -39.86 6.03
N PHE A 805 12.92 -38.86 6.19
CA PHE A 805 13.91 -38.50 5.19
C PHE A 805 15.16 -39.32 5.42
N ALA A 806 15.48 -40.23 4.50
CA ALA A 806 16.62 -41.13 4.58
C ALA A 806 17.75 -40.72 3.63
N ASN A 807 18.98 -41.10 3.98
CA ASN A 807 20.19 -40.84 3.22
C ASN A 807 20.39 -39.36 2.86
N VAL A 808 20.05 -38.47 3.80
CA VAL A 808 20.15 -37.02 3.59
C VAL A 808 21.62 -36.60 3.60
N ALA A 809 22.02 -35.74 2.65
CA ALA A 809 23.40 -35.23 2.60
C ALA A 809 23.68 -34.27 3.77
N ALA A 810 24.91 -34.26 4.28
CA ALA A 810 25.34 -33.33 5.31
C ALA A 810 25.11 -31.86 4.88
N GLY A 811 24.66 -31.02 5.81
CA GLY A 811 24.33 -29.61 5.56
C GLY A 811 22.93 -29.34 4.96
N THR A 812 22.13 -30.39 4.68
CA THR A 812 20.73 -30.23 4.28
C THR A 812 19.89 -29.74 5.46
N SER A 813 19.02 -28.75 5.24
CA SER A 813 18.11 -28.24 6.28
C SER A 813 16.86 -29.11 6.44
N LEU A 814 16.23 -29.08 7.62
CA LEU A 814 14.89 -29.62 7.88
C LEU A 814 13.95 -28.47 8.24
N SER A 815 12.80 -28.36 7.57
CA SER A 815 11.78 -27.36 7.90
C SER A 815 10.46 -28.03 8.27
N LEU A 816 9.95 -27.73 9.47
CA LEU A 816 8.62 -28.15 9.91
C LEU A 816 7.69 -26.93 9.81
N LEU A 817 6.92 -26.86 8.72
CA LEU A 817 6.13 -25.68 8.35
C LEU A 817 4.83 -25.58 9.16
N ALA A 818 4.28 -26.71 9.58
CA ALA A 818 3.10 -26.84 10.42
C ALA A 818 3.15 -28.13 11.25
N ASN A 819 2.14 -28.38 12.10
CA ASN A 819 2.05 -29.61 12.85
C ASN A 819 1.71 -30.79 11.93
N ALA A 820 2.69 -31.67 11.69
CA ALA A 820 2.53 -32.89 10.91
C ALA A 820 1.67 -33.97 11.63
N GLY A 821 1.42 -33.83 12.94
CA GLY A 821 0.65 -34.80 13.73
C GLY A 821 1.40 -36.07 14.13
N HIS A 822 2.63 -36.25 13.63
CA HIS A 822 3.47 -37.44 13.82
C HIS A 822 4.95 -37.09 13.92
N ALA A 823 5.76 -38.04 14.38
CA ALA A 823 7.21 -37.86 14.43
C ALA A 823 7.81 -37.77 13.02
N VAL A 824 8.64 -36.75 12.78
CA VAL A 824 9.45 -36.61 11.56
C VAL A 824 10.86 -37.12 11.84
N THR A 825 11.31 -38.10 11.06
CA THR A 825 12.65 -38.67 11.19
C THR A 825 13.57 -38.12 10.10
N TYR A 826 14.77 -37.69 10.48
CA TYR A 826 15.82 -37.19 9.61
C TYR A 826 17.06 -38.05 9.79
N GLY A 827 17.47 -38.77 8.74
CA GLY A 827 18.61 -39.68 8.77
C GLY A 827 19.69 -39.29 7.76
N LEU A 828 20.88 -38.96 8.25
CA LEU A 828 22.04 -38.66 7.42
C LEU A 828 22.52 -39.87 6.63
N LYS A 829 23.09 -39.61 5.44
CA LYS A 829 23.75 -40.61 4.61
C LYS A 829 25.05 -41.14 5.24
N ALA A 830 25.78 -40.28 5.94
CA ALA A 830 27.02 -40.60 6.62
C ALA A 830 27.08 -39.80 7.92
N ASP A 831 27.45 -40.49 9.00
CA ASP A 831 27.61 -39.96 10.36
C ASP A 831 29.09 -39.62 10.59
N THR A 832 29.37 -38.39 11.00
CA THR A 832 30.69 -37.86 11.34
C THR A 832 30.63 -37.13 12.68
N ALA A 833 31.76 -37.02 13.37
CA ALA A 833 31.83 -36.35 14.69
C ALA A 833 31.65 -34.80 14.66
N THR A 834 31.21 -34.23 13.53
CA THR A 834 31.08 -32.78 13.30
C THR A 834 29.80 -32.42 12.55
N ASP A 835 28.79 -33.27 12.60
CA ASP A 835 27.58 -33.08 11.82
C ASP A 835 26.76 -31.91 12.34
N SER A 836 26.09 -31.23 11.40
CA SER A 836 25.26 -30.07 11.71
C SER A 836 23.98 -30.02 10.88
N ILE A 837 22.93 -29.45 11.47
CA ILE A 837 21.63 -29.25 10.83
C ILE A 837 21.11 -27.83 11.07
N GLN A 838 20.41 -27.29 10.09
CA GLN A 838 19.51 -26.16 10.27
C GLN A 838 18.06 -26.67 10.35
N LEU A 839 17.41 -26.46 11.48
CA LEU A 839 16.03 -26.81 11.76
C LEU A 839 15.16 -25.55 11.78
N ASN A 840 14.21 -25.43 10.86
CA ASN A 840 13.28 -24.30 10.80
C ASN A 840 11.91 -24.74 11.29
N LEU A 841 11.33 -23.98 12.22
CA LEU A 841 10.03 -24.28 12.83
C LEU A 841 9.03 -23.19 12.49
N GLY A 842 7.90 -23.58 11.91
CA GLY A 842 6.85 -22.67 11.47
C GLY A 842 7.28 -21.80 10.29
N THR A 843 6.42 -20.85 9.94
CA THR A 843 6.65 -19.83 8.91
C THR A 843 6.46 -18.44 9.51
N ALA A 844 6.85 -17.39 8.79
CA ALA A 844 6.57 -16.02 9.21
C ALA A 844 5.05 -15.69 9.31
N LYS A 845 4.17 -16.59 8.82
CA LYS A 845 2.71 -16.43 8.82
C LYS A 845 1.97 -17.29 9.85
N THR A 846 2.65 -18.21 10.52
CA THR A 846 2.03 -19.10 11.51
C THR A 846 2.14 -18.51 12.92
N THR A 847 1.04 -18.50 13.66
CA THR A 847 1.07 -18.30 15.12
C THR A 847 1.44 -19.63 15.79
N GLY A 848 2.24 -19.59 16.86
CA GLY A 848 2.85 -20.72 17.58
C GLY A 848 2.30 -22.13 17.32
N VAL A 849 3.18 -23.04 16.91
CA VAL A 849 2.86 -24.41 16.50
C VAL A 849 3.37 -25.42 17.53
N THR A 850 2.50 -26.31 18.00
CA THR A 850 2.94 -27.51 18.73
C THR A 850 3.16 -28.66 17.75
N PHE A 851 4.42 -29.06 17.56
CA PHE A 851 4.80 -30.16 16.67
C PHE A 851 4.62 -31.50 17.37
N VAL A 852 3.41 -32.05 17.28
CA VAL A 852 3.02 -33.31 17.92
C VAL A 852 3.82 -34.46 17.30
N GLY A 853 4.39 -35.32 18.14
CA GLY A 853 5.26 -36.42 17.72
C GLY A 853 6.75 -36.06 17.61
N GLY A 854 7.08 -34.77 17.49
CA GLY A 854 8.45 -34.28 17.55
C GLY A 854 9.31 -34.55 16.31
N ALA A 855 10.61 -34.28 16.44
CA ALA A 855 11.61 -34.55 15.41
C ALA A 855 12.69 -35.50 15.96
N ASN A 856 13.03 -36.54 15.20
CA ASN A 856 14.15 -37.42 15.46
C ASN A 856 15.23 -37.16 14.41
N ILE A 857 16.35 -36.55 14.81
CA ILE A 857 17.41 -36.12 13.88
C ILE A 857 18.69 -36.95 13.95
N GLY A 858 18.74 -37.93 14.88
CA GLY A 858 19.82 -38.89 15.17
C GLY A 858 21.24 -38.64 14.62
N SER A 859 22.22 -38.57 15.53
CA SER A 859 23.65 -38.41 15.23
C SER A 859 24.04 -37.01 14.70
N ILE A 860 23.48 -35.95 15.29
CA ILE A 860 23.87 -34.56 14.98
C ILE A 860 24.52 -33.89 16.19
N GLU A 861 25.77 -33.42 16.06
CA GLU A 861 26.46 -32.71 17.14
C GLU A 861 26.04 -31.25 17.28
N THR A 862 25.77 -30.55 16.16
CA THR A 862 25.40 -29.13 16.16
C THR A 862 24.00 -28.88 15.57
N VAL A 863 23.06 -28.46 16.41
CA VAL A 863 21.68 -28.16 15.99
C VAL A 863 21.46 -26.64 16.00
N ASN A 864 21.19 -26.07 14.83
CA ASN A 864 20.74 -24.68 14.72
C ASN A 864 19.23 -24.67 14.54
N ILE A 865 18.48 -23.96 15.39
CA ILE A 865 17.02 -23.86 15.35
C ILE A 865 16.62 -22.42 15.04
N ALA A 866 15.75 -22.25 14.04
CA ALA A 866 15.04 -21.00 13.79
C ALA A 866 13.55 -21.16 14.13
N SER A 867 13.11 -20.52 15.21
CA SER A 867 11.70 -20.48 15.64
C SER A 867 10.97 -19.33 14.96
N ASN A 868 10.26 -19.62 13.89
CA ASN A 868 9.55 -18.63 13.08
C ASN A 868 8.09 -18.51 13.53
N GLY A 869 7.53 -17.31 13.36
CA GLY A 869 6.12 -17.08 13.62
C GLY A 869 5.69 -15.64 13.33
N THR A 870 4.41 -15.36 13.56
CA THR A 870 3.86 -14.01 13.45
C THR A 870 4.35 -13.11 14.57
N VAL A 871 4.82 -11.91 14.24
CA VAL A 871 5.16 -10.86 15.20
C VAL A 871 4.19 -9.70 15.10
N THR A 872 3.74 -9.19 16.25
CA THR A 872 2.97 -7.95 16.34
C THR A 872 3.78 -6.94 17.12
N SER A 873 4.08 -5.79 16.51
CA SER A 873 4.88 -4.72 17.15
C SER A 873 6.25 -5.21 17.67
N GLY A 874 6.86 -6.18 16.99
CA GLY A 874 8.16 -6.74 17.37
C GLY A 874 8.14 -7.72 18.55
N VAL A 875 6.95 -8.16 18.99
CA VAL A 875 6.77 -9.17 20.04
C VAL A 875 6.17 -10.43 19.43
N SER A 876 6.65 -11.59 19.89
CA SER A 876 6.11 -12.92 19.57
C SER A 876 4.61 -12.99 19.92
N THR A 877 3.82 -13.67 19.08
CA THR A 877 2.35 -13.78 19.28
C THR A 877 1.91 -15.18 19.73
N GLY A 878 2.85 -16.12 19.85
CA GLY A 878 2.61 -17.49 20.27
C GLY A 878 3.89 -18.21 20.69
N THR A 879 3.83 -19.54 20.78
CA THR A 879 4.97 -20.37 21.16
C THR A 879 5.01 -21.63 20.31
N ASN A 880 6.15 -21.87 19.66
CA ASN A 880 6.46 -23.14 19.04
C ASN A 880 6.88 -24.15 20.11
N ALA A 881 6.40 -25.38 20.03
CA ALA A 881 6.77 -26.45 20.95
C ALA A 881 7.23 -27.69 20.18
N LEU A 882 8.45 -28.15 20.47
CA LEU A 882 9.08 -29.29 19.79
C LEU A 882 9.68 -30.27 20.81
N ALA A 883 9.37 -31.54 20.66
CA ALA A 883 10.15 -32.62 21.23
C ALA A 883 11.24 -33.03 20.24
N LEU A 884 12.50 -32.69 20.51
CA LEU A 884 13.65 -33.04 19.68
C LEU A 884 14.38 -34.23 20.30
N THR A 885 14.55 -35.32 19.55
CA THR A 885 15.25 -36.52 20.03
C THR A 885 16.55 -36.69 19.26
N ASP A 886 17.67 -36.51 19.96
CA ASP A 886 19.01 -36.89 19.51
C ASP A 886 19.97 -36.97 20.71
N ALA A 887 20.76 -38.02 20.77
CA ALA A 887 21.73 -38.26 21.84
C ALA A 887 23.11 -37.63 21.56
N ALA A 888 23.42 -37.28 20.31
CA ALA A 888 24.73 -36.78 19.91
C ALA A 888 24.92 -35.27 20.10
N VAL A 889 23.85 -34.52 20.39
CA VAL A 889 23.90 -33.06 20.46
C VAL A 889 24.91 -32.59 21.50
N THR A 890 25.87 -31.77 21.05
CA THR A 890 26.87 -31.11 21.89
C THR A 890 26.72 -29.58 21.87
N LYS A 891 26.18 -29.02 20.79
CA LYS A 891 25.93 -27.60 20.61
C LYS A 891 24.52 -27.34 20.09
N LEU A 892 23.81 -26.43 20.76
CA LEU A 892 22.51 -25.92 20.36
C LEU A 892 22.60 -24.43 20.09
N VAL A 893 22.11 -23.98 18.93
CA VAL A 893 21.96 -22.56 18.60
C VAL A 893 20.48 -22.29 18.33
N VAL A 894 19.89 -21.27 18.95
CA VAL A 894 18.48 -20.93 18.82
C VAL A 894 18.33 -19.47 18.41
N THR A 895 17.53 -19.26 17.37
CA THR A 895 17.21 -17.96 16.80
C THR A 895 15.71 -17.87 16.52
N GLY A 896 15.22 -16.68 16.21
CA GLY A 896 13.90 -16.50 15.64
C GLY A 896 13.01 -15.55 16.41
N ALA A 897 11.86 -15.29 15.83
CA ALA A 897 10.93 -14.26 16.27
C ALA A 897 9.85 -14.79 17.23
N GLU A 898 9.59 -16.10 17.19
CA GLU A 898 8.55 -16.75 18.01
C GLU A 898 9.18 -17.50 19.19
N SER A 899 8.50 -17.50 20.34
CA SER A 899 8.92 -18.28 21.52
C SER A 899 9.07 -19.77 21.18
N LEU A 900 9.99 -20.46 21.82
CA LEU A 900 10.27 -21.89 21.62
C LEU A 900 10.31 -22.64 22.95
N ASN A 901 9.50 -23.70 23.07
CA ASN A 901 9.62 -24.72 24.10
C ASN A 901 10.25 -25.98 23.51
N LEU A 902 11.49 -26.27 23.90
CA LEU A 902 12.26 -27.41 23.44
C LEU A 902 12.34 -28.49 24.53
N THR A 903 11.90 -29.70 24.19
CA THR A 903 11.92 -30.88 25.07
C THR A 903 12.53 -32.09 24.34
N GLY A 904 12.63 -33.25 24.99
CA GLY A 904 13.05 -34.51 24.36
C GLY A 904 14.56 -34.76 24.31
N LEU A 905 15.39 -33.72 24.42
CA LEU A 905 16.84 -33.87 24.53
C LEU A 905 17.20 -34.37 25.94
N THR A 906 17.63 -35.63 26.05
CA THR A 906 18.00 -36.27 27.33
C THR A 906 19.49 -36.60 27.44
N SER A 907 20.33 -36.01 26.59
CA SER A 907 21.77 -36.35 26.55
C SER A 907 22.61 -35.47 27.49
N ASN A 908 23.50 -36.10 28.26
CA ASN A 908 24.47 -35.45 29.14
C ASN A 908 25.71 -34.93 28.35
N THR A 909 25.53 -34.48 27.11
CA THR A 909 26.62 -34.07 26.21
C THR A 909 26.53 -32.63 25.71
N ILE A 910 25.43 -31.90 25.96
CA ILE A 910 25.34 -30.50 25.51
C ILE A 910 26.29 -29.65 26.36
N THR A 911 27.30 -29.09 25.70
CA THR A 911 28.31 -28.20 26.31
C THR A 911 28.09 -26.75 25.95
N THR A 912 27.32 -26.45 24.91
CA THR A 912 27.05 -25.08 24.45
C THR A 912 25.57 -24.90 24.07
N VAL A 913 24.94 -23.87 24.62
CA VAL A 913 23.62 -23.36 24.22
C VAL A 913 23.75 -21.87 23.90
N ASP A 914 23.46 -21.49 22.67
CA ASP A 914 23.49 -20.12 22.20
C ASP A 914 22.09 -19.69 21.73
N ALA A 915 21.37 -18.97 22.58
CA ALA A 915 20.07 -18.38 22.32
C ALA A 915 20.17 -16.85 22.10
N THR A 916 21.34 -16.35 21.66
CA THR A 916 21.55 -14.90 21.47
C THR A 916 20.68 -14.31 20.35
N GLY A 917 20.25 -15.13 19.40
CA GLY A 917 19.38 -14.72 18.29
C GLY A 917 17.88 -14.81 18.57
N VAL A 918 17.45 -15.11 19.80
CA VAL A 918 16.04 -15.08 20.19
C VAL A 918 15.57 -13.63 20.32
N ALA A 919 14.48 -13.29 19.64
CA ALA A 919 13.95 -11.93 19.60
C ALA A 919 13.50 -11.42 20.98
N LYS A 920 13.53 -10.09 21.16
CA LYS A 920 13.07 -9.43 22.38
C LYS A 920 11.61 -9.80 22.69
N GLY A 921 11.33 -10.22 23.92
CA GLY A 921 10.00 -10.63 24.36
C GLY A 921 9.57 -12.04 23.91
N ALA A 922 10.33 -12.71 23.05
CA ALA A 922 10.19 -14.15 22.82
C ALA A 922 10.90 -14.92 23.93
N THR A 923 10.36 -16.09 24.28
CA THR A 923 10.93 -16.95 25.34
C THR A 923 11.50 -18.22 24.72
N PHE A 924 12.77 -18.52 25.00
CA PHE A 924 13.35 -19.83 24.76
C PHE A 924 13.36 -20.64 26.06
N THR A 925 12.69 -21.79 26.03
CA THR A 925 12.54 -22.71 27.16
C THR A 925 13.24 -24.04 26.86
N LEU A 926 14.16 -24.43 27.73
CA LEU A 926 14.86 -25.71 27.73
C LEU A 926 14.84 -26.28 29.16
N THR A 927 13.95 -27.25 29.42
CA THR A 927 13.69 -27.79 30.77
C THR A 927 14.11 -29.25 30.96
N THR A 928 14.69 -29.90 29.94
CA THR A 928 15.29 -31.22 30.12
C THR A 928 16.68 -31.08 30.74
N ALA A 929 17.12 -32.05 31.55
CA ALA A 929 18.44 -32.10 32.19
C ALA A 929 19.55 -32.31 31.13
N ALA A 930 19.70 -31.33 30.25
CA ALA A 930 20.33 -31.48 28.95
C ALA A 930 21.81 -31.08 28.95
N THR A 931 22.34 -30.55 30.07
CA THR A 931 23.74 -30.13 30.13
C THR A 931 24.69 -31.27 30.39
N ALA A 932 25.92 -31.10 29.88
CA ALA A 932 26.99 -32.02 30.14
C ALA A 932 27.28 -32.10 31.65
N THR A 933 27.53 -33.31 32.16
CA THR A 933 27.97 -33.50 33.55
C THR A 933 29.23 -32.70 33.90
N ALA A 934 30.04 -32.34 32.88
CA ALA A 934 31.23 -31.51 33.01
C ALA A 934 30.95 -29.99 33.10
N GLY A 935 29.71 -29.55 32.87
CA GLY A 935 29.31 -28.14 32.73
C GLY A 935 29.09 -27.71 31.28
N ALA A 936 28.23 -26.71 31.07
CA ALA A 936 27.86 -26.12 29.81
C ALA A 936 27.97 -24.59 29.82
N THR A 937 28.15 -23.99 28.65
CA THR A 937 28.05 -22.55 28.45
C THR A 937 26.71 -22.22 27.81
N VAL A 938 25.91 -21.37 28.46
CA VAL A 938 24.59 -20.93 28.01
C VAL A 938 24.63 -19.41 27.82
N THR A 939 24.26 -18.95 26.64
CA THR A 939 24.22 -17.52 26.32
C THR A 939 22.87 -17.14 25.73
N ALA A 940 22.29 -16.02 26.15
CA ALA A 940 21.04 -15.49 25.64
C ALA A 940 21.09 -13.96 25.49
N GLY A 941 20.41 -13.46 24.47
CA GLY A 941 20.44 -12.05 24.07
C GLY A 941 19.40 -11.21 24.80
N SER A 942 18.58 -10.48 24.03
CA SER A 942 17.51 -9.64 24.57
C SER A 942 16.16 -10.36 24.75
N GLY A 943 16.05 -11.62 24.32
CA GLY A 943 14.91 -12.49 24.60
C GLY A 943 14.94 -13.06 26.03
N ASN A 944 13.85 -13.70 26.42
CA ASN A 944 13.70 -14.37 27.72
C ASN A 944 14.31 -15.78 27.64
N LEU A 945 15.06 -16.17 28.67
CA LEU A 945 15.61 -17.52 28.81
C LEU A 945 14.95 -18.26 29.97
N VAL A 946 14.38 -19.43 29.74
CA VAL A 946 13.95 -20.39 30.77
C VAL A 946 14.83 -21.63 30.65
N PHE A 947 15.67 -21.87 31.64
CA PHE A 947 16.72 -22.89 31.58
C PHE A 947 16.76 -23.74 32.84
N THR A 948 16.95 -25.06 32.67
CA THR A 948 17.21 -25.99 33.77
C THR A 948 18.48 -26.81 33.53
N GLY A 949 19.54 -26.54 34.28
CA GLY A 949 20.82 -27.26 34.21
C GLY A 949 20.99 -28.33 35.29
N ALA A 950 21.94 -29.24 35.05
CA ALA A 950 22.21 -30.41 35.90
C ALA A 950 23.71 -30.71 36.05
N ALA A 951 24.57 -29.69 36.10
CA ALA A 951 26.00 -29.87 36.33
C ALA A 951 26.30 -30.77 37.55
N ALA A 952 27.34 -31.61 37.46
CA ALA A 952 27.74 -32.46 38.58
C ALA A 952 28.43 -31.65 39.70
N VAL A 953 28.46 -32.20 40.92
CA VAL A 953 29.16 -31.57 42.06
C VAL A 953 30.61 -31.25 41.70
N GLY A 954 31.03 -29.99 41.89
CA GLY A 954 32.37 -29.50 41.57
C GLY A 954 32.61 -29.15 40.09
N LYS A 955 31.57 -29.23 39.25
CA LYS A 955 31.51 -28.69 37.89
C LYS A 955 30.60 -27.47 37.85
N ALA A 956 30.58 -26.73 36.75
CA ALA A 956 29.92 -25.43 36.66
C ALA A 956 29.25 -25.23 35.31
N ASP A 957 27.96 -24.89 35.31
CA ASP A 957 27.30 -24.25 34.18
C ASP A 957 27.63 -22.73 34.20
N THR A 958 27.97 -22.17 33.04
CA THR A 958 28.24 -20.73 32.85
C THR A 958 27.12 -20.13 32.01
N ILE A 959 26.28 -19.31 32.63
CA ILE A 959 25.03 -18.80 32.05
C ILE A 959 25.11 -17.28 31.96
N THR A 960 24.90 -16.73 30.77
CA THR A 960 24.82 -15.28 30.54
C THR A 960 23.56 -14.95 29.75
N ALA A 961 22.68 -14.11 30.29
CA ALA A 961 21.49 -13.64 29.60
C ALA A 961 21.38 -12.11 29.67
N GLY A 962 20.83 -11.48 28.63
CA GLY A 962 20.64 -10.04 28.57
C GLY A 962 19.40 -9.56 29.35
N ASN A 963 18.76 -8.51 28.83
CA ASN A 963 17.71 -7.77 29.52
C ASN A 963 16.30 -8.40 29.47
N GLY A 964 16.15 -9.62 28.95
CA GLY A 964 14.87 -10.34 29.03
C GLY A 964 14.53 -10.77 30.46
N ASP A 965 13.30 -11.21 30.68
CA ASP A 965 12.87 -11.82 31.93
C ASP A 965 13.37 -13.27 31.95
N ASN A 966 14.40 -13.56 32.76
CA ASN A 966 15.08 -14.86 32.72
C ASN A 966 14.69 -15.73 33.93
N THR A 967 14.47 -17.02 33.71
CA THR A 967 14.24 -18.03 34.74
C THR A 967 15.32 -19.11 34.66
N ILE A 968 16.20 -19.16 35.65
CA ILE A 968 17.32 -20.09 35.72
C ILE A 968 17.13 -21.05 36.89
N THR A 969 17.17 -22.35 36.64
CA THR A 969 17.15 -23.38 37.69
C THR A 969 18.36 -24.30 37.53
N GLU A 970 19.26 -24.28 38.50
CA GLU A 970 20.42 -25.17 38.55
C GLU A 970 20.31 -26.12 39.74
N ALA A 971 20.79 -27.34 39.55
CA ALA A 971 20.99 -28.30 40.63
C ALA A 971 22.32 -28.01 41.37
N ALA A 972 23.05 -29.04 41.81
CA ALA A 972 24.35 -28.89 42.46
C ALA A 972 25.43 -28.31 41.51
N GLY A 973 26.62 -28.00 42.04
CA GLY A 973 27.74 -27.48 41.25
C GLY A 973 28.12 -26.04 41.61
N ASN A 974 29.21 -25.56 41.02
CA ASN A 974 29.76 -24.22 41.27
C ASN A 974 29.36 -23.27 40.12
N ASN A 975 28.07 -23.02 39.95
CA ASN A 975 27.53 -22.37 38.75
C ASN A 975 27.85 -20.87 38.69
N ILE A 976 28.01 -20.34 37.48
CA ILE A 976 28.30 -18.94 37.21
C ILE A 976 27.15 -18.37 36.39
N VAL A 977 26.38 -17.43 36.94
CA VAL A 977 25.19 -16.86 36.30
C VAL A 977 25.31 -15.34 36.23
N THR A 978 25.11 -14.76 35.05
CA THR A 978 25.09 -13.31 34.82
C THR A 978 23.84 -12.92 34.04
N LEU A 979 22.96 -12.11 34.62
CA LEU A 979 21.68 -11.70 34.02
C LEU A 979 21.59 -10.17 33.91
N GLY A 980 20.85 -9.69 32.91
CA GLY A 980 20.60 -8.27 32.69
C GLY A 980 19.49 -7.68 33.57
N ASN A 981 18.90 -6.58 33.10
CA ASN A 981 17.96 -5.74 33.87
C ASN A 981 16.49 -6.19 33.85
N GLY A 982 16.17 -7.35 33.29
CA GLY A 982 14.80 -7.89 33.30
C GLY A 982 14.37 -8.36 34.69
N THR A 983 13.14 -8.85 34.80
CA THR A 983 12.66 -9.53 36.01
C THR A 983 13.23 -10.95 36.02
N ASN A 984 14.19 -11.22 36.91
CA ASN A 984 14.91 -12.49 36.90
C ASN A 984 14.46 -13.40 38.05
N THR A 985 14.27 -14.69 37.77
CA THR A 985 14.08 -15.74 38.77
C THR A 985 15.24 -16.72 38.70
N VAL A 986 15.95 -16.92 39.79
CA VAL A 986 17.15 -17.76 39.85
C VAL A 986 17.08 -18.72 41.03
N SER A 987 17.24 -20.01 40.77
CA SER A 987 17.32 -21.06 41.79
C SER A 987 18.57 -21.89 41.57
N LEU A 988 19.63 -21.66 42.35
CA LEU A 988 20.89 -22.42 42.33
C LEU A 988 20.91 -23.40 43.51
N GLY A 989 20.21 -24.53 43.37
CA GLY A 989 19.96 -25.47 44.46
C GLY A 989 21.17 -26.33 44.87
N GLY A 990 20.98 -27.19 45.88
CA GLY A 990 21.97 -28.22 46.23
C GLY A 990 23.25 -27.72 46.94
N VAL A 991 24.33 -28.48 46.79
CA VAL A 991 25.67 -28.15 47.34
C VAL A 991 26.53 -27.48 46.26
N GLY A 992 27.19 -26.38 46.58
CA GLY A 992 28.14 -25.74 45.67
C GLY A 992 28.44 -24.27 45.97
N ASN A 993 29.55 -23.78 45.44
CA ASN A 993 29.97 -22.39 45.56
C ASN A 993 29.58 -21.63 44.28
N ASN A 994 28.38 -21.04 44.28
CA ASN A 994 27.85 -20.37 43.09
C ASN A 994 28.28 -18.89 43.01
N THR A 995 28.39 -18.36 41.79
CA THR A 995 28.59 -16.94 41.51
C THR A 995 27.42 -16.41 40.69
N LEU A 996 26.68 -15.43 41.21
CA LEU A 996 25.52 -14.82 40.57
C LEU A 996 25.72 -13.31 40.46
N THR A 997 25.49 -12.76 39.27
CA THR A 997 25.35 -11.33 39.02
C THR A 997 24.02 -11.07 38.32
N VAL A 998 23.25 -10.12 38.83
CA VAL A 998 21.98 -9.69 38.22
C VAL A 998 21.98 -8.19 37.98
N GLY A 999 21.15 -7.72 37.06
CA GLY A 999 21.02 -6.31 36.72
C GLY A 999 20.19 -5.50 37.72
N THR A 1000 19.56 -4.43 37.23
CA THR A 1000 18.82 -3.46 38.05
C THR A 1000 17.30 -3.72 38.14
N GLY A 1001 16.81 -4.79 37.50
CA GLY A 1001 15.40 -5.19 37.55
C GLY A 1001 15.05 -5.86 38.88
N VAL A 1002 13.82 -6.37 39.03
CA VAL A 1002 13.41 -7.18 40.19
C VAL A 1002 13.99 -8.58 40.07
N ASN A 1003 14.64 -9.06 41.12
CA ASN A 1003 15.28 -10.38 41.14
C ASN A 1003 14.76 -11.24 42.30
N HIS A 1004 14.36 -12.47 41.99
CA HIS A 1004 14.03 -13.50 42.95
C HIS A 1004 15.11 -14.58 42.93
N ILE A 1005 15.92 -14.64 43.97
CA ILE A 1005 17.13 -15.45 44.03
C ILE A 1005 16.99 -16.49 45.13
N SER A 1006 17.36 -17.73 44.85
CA SER A 1006 17.52 -18.80 45.82
C SER A 1006 18.85 -19.50 45.59
N VAL A 1007 19.67 -19.62 46.62
CA VAL A 1007 20.95 -20.33 46.57
C VAL A 1007 20.99 -21.42 47.62
N GLY A 1008 21.56 -22.58 47.26
CA GLY A 1008 21.75 -23.72 48.14
C GLY A 1008 22.90 -23.54 49.14
N SER A 1009 23.28 -24.64 49.77
CA SER A 1009 24.40 -24.69 50.72
C SER A 1009 25.75 -24.51 50.03
N GLY A 1010 26.67 -23.78 50.67
CA GLY A 1010 28.01 -23.52 50.14
C GLY A 1010 28.38 -22.04 50.26
N GLN A 1011 29.53 -21.68 49.69
CA GLN A 1011 30.04 -20.31 49.72
C GLN A 1011 29.62 -19.59 48.43
N ASN A 1012 28.42 -19.02 48.44
CA ASN A 1012 27.86 -18.33 47.28
C ASN A 1012 28.29 -16.86 47.23
N THR A 1013 28.47 -16.31 46.02
CA THR A 1013 28.76 -14.88 45.78
C THR A 1013 27.66 -14.30 44.92
N ILE A 1014 26.90 -13.34 45.45
CA ILE A 1014 25.76 -12.69 44.80
C ILE A 1014 26.09 -11.20 44.63
N THR A 1015 25.92 -10.69 43.43
CA THR A 1015 26.11 -9.27 43.10
C THR A 1015 24.84 -8.74 42.46
N LEU A 1016 24.22 -7.76 43.11
CA LEU A 1016 23.07 -7.03 42.58
C LEU A 1016 23.58 -5.77 41.87
N GLY A 1017 23.00 -5.46 40.71
CA GLY A 1017 23.19 -4.17 40.05
C GLY A 1017 22.60 -3.05 40.91
N ALA A 1018 23.02 -1.80 40.69
CA ALA A 1018 22.46 -0.67 41.45
C ALA A 1018 20.95 -0.51 41.15
N HIS A 1019 20.10 -0.69 42.15
CA HIS A 1019 18.64 -0.78 41.97
C HIS A 1019 17.85 0.07 42.99
N THR A 1020 16.55 0.22 42.70
CA THR A 1020 15.53 0.79 43.60
C THR A 1020 14.32 -0.14 43.76
N ALA A 1021 14.26 -1.19 42.95
CA ALA A 1021 13.26 -2.24 43.05
C ALA A 1021 13.69 -3.22 44.14
N ALA A 1022 12.75 -3.80 44.87
CA ALA A 1022 13.05 -4.76 45.92
C ALA A 1022 13.44 -6.13 45.33
N ASP A 1023 14.57 -6.66 45.76
CA ASP A 1023 15.01 -8.03 45.45
C ASP A 1023 14.76 -8.99 46.61
N ASP A 1024 14.47 -10.26 46.31
CA ASP A 1024 14.34 -11.34 47.31
C ASP A 1024 15.49 -12.32 47.18
N ILE A 1025 16.22 -12.60 48.27
CA ILE A 1025 17.33 -13.55 48.27
C ILE A 1025 17.15 -14.59 49.38
N THR A 1026 16.99 -15.85 48.98
CA THR A 1026 16.86 -17.01 49.87
C THR A 1026 18.18 -17.77 49.97
N PHE A 1027 18.64 -18.03 51.19
CA PHE A 1027 19.92 -18.72 51.44
C PHE A 1027 19.75 -20.13 52.00
N GLY A 1028 20.56 -21.07 51.49
CA GLY A 1028 20.72 -22.41 52.04
C GLY A 1028 21.62 -22.44 53.27
N LEU A 1029 21.50 -23.52 54.05
CA LEU A 1029 22.22 -23.71 55.31
C LEU A 1029 23.74 -23.82 55.07
N PRO A 1030 24.57 -23.06 55.80
CA PRO A 1030 26.03 -23.17 55.72
C PRO A 1030 26.54 -24.44 56.41
N THR A 1031 27.67 -24.94 55.93
CA THR A 1031 28.33 -26.15 56.45
C THR A 1031 29.38 -25.87 57.53
N SER A 1032 29.71 -24.60 57.76
CA SER A 1032 30.65 -24.14 58.79
C SER A 1032 30.51 -22.62 58.99
N ALA A 1033 31.09 -22.10 60.07
CA ALA A 1033 31.14 -20.65 60.32
C ALA A 1033 31.95 -19.85 59.28
N ASN A 1034 32.70 -20.53 58.42
CA ASN A 1034 33.55 -19.91 57.38
C ASN A 1034 33.01 -20.15 55.95
N THR A 1035 31.88 -20.83 55.79
CA THR A 1035 31.27 -21.17 54.49
C THR A 1035 29.89 -20.53 54.37
N TYR A 1036 29.88 -19.20 54.30
CA TYR A 1036 28.67 -18.37 54.20
C TYR A 1036 28.52 -17.73 52.81
N SER A 1037 27.29 -17.38 52.45
CA SER A 1037 27.00 -16.60 51.24
C SER A 1037 27.37 -15.13 51.43
N SER A 1038 27.78 -14.49 50.35
CA SER A 1038 28.11 -13.06 50.31
C SER A 1038 27.23 -12.33 49.29
N VAL A 1039 26.75 -11.15 49.67
CA VAL A 1039 25.90 -10.28 48.84
C VAL A 1039 26.58 -8.92 48.69
N THR A 1040 26.71 -8.45 47.46
CA THR A 1040 27.19 -7.11 47.12
C THR A 1040 26.06 -6.32 46.47
N GLY A 1041 25.88 -5.06 46.88
CA GLY A 1041 24.90 -4.16 46.27
C GLY A 1041 23.49 -4.20 46.88
N ALA A 1042 23.29 -4.88 48.02
CA ALA A 1042 22.01 -4.88 48.72
C ALA A 1042 21.62 -3.45 49.14
N ALA A 1043 20.38 -3.06 48.88
CA ALA A 1043 19.83 -1.73 49.10
C ALA A 1043 18.52 -1.77 49.90
N HIS A 1044 17.94 -0.60 50.15
CA HIS A 1044 16.69 -0.47 50.88
C HIS A 1044 15.52 -1.12 50.13
N GLY A 1045 14.74 -1.94 50.83
CA GLY A 1045 13.61 -2.70 50.28
C GLY A 1045 13.93 -4.17 49.97
N ASP A 1046 15.21 -4.56 49.88
CA ASP A 1046 15.62 -5.94 49.62
C ASP A 1046 15.31 -6.85 50.81
N SER A 1047 14.89 -8.09 50.54
CA SER A 1047 14.61 -9.10 51.55
C SER A 1047 15.65 -10.22 51.52
N LEU A 1048 16.32 -10.41 52.66
CA LEU A 1048 17.26 -11.49 52.92
C LEU A 1048 16.54 -12.59 53.71
N ILE A 1049 16.25 -13.70 53.05
CA ILE A 1049 15.42 -14.80 53.56
C ILE A 1049 16.32 -15.96 54.01
N PHE A 1050 16.20 -16.33 55.27
CA PHE A 1050 16.95 -17.40 55.91
C PHE A 1050 16.01 -18.61 56.00
N THR A 1051 16.36 -19.72 55.33
CA THR A 1051 15.41 -20.82 55.08
C THR A 1051 14.88 -21.49 56.37
N THR A 1052 13.57 -21.78 56.42
CA THR A 1052 12.89 -22.36 57.59
C THR A 1052 13.17 -23.86 57.79
N VAL A 1053 13.42 -24.24 59.04
CA VAL A 1053 13.21 -25.61 59.57
C VAL A 1053 12.32 -25.55 60.81
N GLY A 1054 10.99 -25.43 60.62
CA GLY A 1054 9.99 -25.61 61.69
C GLY A 1054 8.88 -24.55 61.70
N THR A 1055 7.62 -25.02 61.70
CA THR A 1055 6.43 -24.17 61.70
C THR A 1055 6.07 -23.71 63.12
N GLY A 1056 6.01 -22.38 63.34
CA GLY A 1056 5.22 -21.81 64.45
C GLY A 1056 5.93 -20.94 65.49
N ALA A 1057 7.19 -20.52 65.29
CA ALA A 1057 7.88 -19.63 66.23
C ALA A 1057 8.38 -18.35 65.55
N SER A 1058 8.29 -17.22 66.27
CA SER A 1058 8.73 -15.91 65.81
C SER A 1058 10.24 -15.75 65.97
N ASP A 1059 10.94 -15.48 64.88
CA ASP A 1059 12.33 -15.05 64.96
C ASP A 1059 12.41 -13.66 65.59
N ALA A 1060 13.50 -13.38 66.30
CA ALA A 1060 13.69 -12.13 67.02
C ALA A 1060 15.11 -11.62 66.87
N TRP A 1061 15.28 -10.31 67.00
CA TRP A 1061 16.61 -9.74 67.16
C TRP A 1061 17.16 -10.00 68.57
N LEU A 1062 18.47 -10.28 68.67
CA LEU A 1062 19.19 -10.43 69.93
C LEU A 1062 18.95 -9.20 70.83
N GLY A 1063 18.32 -9.43 71.99
CA GLY A 1063 17.94 -8.38 72.95
C GLY A 1063 16.46 -7.95 72.93
N ALA A 1064 15.60 -8.60 72.15
CA ALA A 1064 14.13 -8.43 72.14
C ALA A 1064 13.60 -7.00 71.84
N SER A 1065 14.41 -6.14 71.21
CA SER A 1065 14.00 -4.82 70.74
C SER A 1065 13.83 -4.81 69.22
N VAL A 1066 12.89 -4.01 68.71
CA VAL A 1066 12.62 -3.80 67.26
C VAL A 1066 13.77 -3.14 66.50
N SER A 1067 14.86 -2.74 67.18
CA SER A 1067 16.11 -2.27 66.59
C SER A 1067 17.29 -2.96 67.29
N SER A 1068 18.00 -3.84 66.58
CA SER A 1068 19.14 -4.55 67.16
C SER A 1068 20.40 -3.68 67.16
N ALA A 1069 21.05 -3.58 68.31
CA ALA A 1069 22.34 -2.92 68.42
C ALA A 1069 23.42 -3.80 67.76
N LYS A 1070 24.30 -3.18 66.97
CA LYS A 1070 25.50 -3.83 66.40
C LYS A 1070 26.32 -4.49 67.51
N ILE A 1071 26.76 -5.73 67.33
CA ILE A 1071 27.77 -6.34 68.21
C ILE A 1071 29.10 -5.61 67.98
N VAL A 1072 29.69 -5.08 69.06
CA VAL A 1072 30.96 -4.35 69.06
C VAL A 1072 31.94 -5.04 70.00
N LEU A 1073 33.06 -5.52 69.45
CA LEU A 1073 34.19 -6.05 70.23
C LEU A 1073 35.42 -5.14 70.06
N ASN A 1074 36.50 -5.40 70.80
CA ASN A 1074 37.74 -4.63 70.67
C ASN A 1074 38.36 -4.87 69.28
N THR A 1075 38.25 -3.88 68.41
CA THR A 1075 38.68 -3.94 67.01
C THR A 1075 40.18 -4.17 66.81
N SER A 1076 41.01 -3.99 67.85
CA SER A 1076 42.46 -4.20 67.78
C SER A 1076 42.91 -5.64 68.07
N THR A 1077 42.05 -6.45 68.71
CA THR A 1077 42.40 -7.82 69.16
C THR A 1077 41.36 -8.87 68.79
N ALA A 1078 40.11 -8.48 68.54
CA ALA A 1078 39.03 -9.41 68.22
C ALA A 1078 39.24 -10.06 66.85
N LEU A 1079 39.21 -11.37 66.82
CA LEU A 1079 39.20 -12.19 65.62
C LEU A 1079 37.76 -12.38 65.13
N PHE A 1080 37.59 -12.79 63.88
CA PHE A 1080 36.26 -13.09 63.32
C PHE A 1080 35.50 -14.12 64.18
N ALA A 1081 36.20 -15.13 64.70
CA ALA A 1081 35.63 -16.15 65.57
C ALA A 1081 35.05 -15.58 66.88
N ASP A 1082 35.63 -14.50 67.42
CA ASP A 1082 35.12 -13.85 68.64
C ASP A 1082 33.75 -13.20 68.38
N TYR A 1083 33.57 -12.62 67.19
CA TYR A 1083 32.29 -12.04 66.76
C TYR A 1083 31.23 -13.12 66.53
N ILE A 1084 31.58 -14.24 65.89
CA ILE A 1084 30.67 -15.38 65.73
C ILE A 1084 30.26 -15.94 67.10
N GLN A 1085 31.21 -16.12 68.01
CA GLN A 1085 30.94 -16.59 69.36
C GLN A 1085 29.99 -15.66 70.12
N ALA A 1086 30.13 -14.34 69.95
CA ALA A 1086 29.21 -13.37 70.54
C ALA A 1086 27.82 -13.40 69.88
N ALA A 1087 27.76 -13.63 68.56
CA ALA A 1087 26.54 -13.72 67.79
C ALA A 1087 25.71 -14.98 68.09
N THR A 1088 26.35 -16.08 68.50
CA THR A 1088 25.72 -17.37 68.83
C THR A 1088 25.68 -17.70 70.33
N ALA A 1089 25.79 -16.67 71.18
CA ALA A 1089 25.81 -16.86 72.63
C ALA A 1089 24.41 -17.04 73.27
N GLY A 1090 23.33 -16.89 72.51
CA GLY A 1090 21.98 -16.66 73.03
C GLY A 1090 20.86 -17.57 72.51
N GLY A 1091 21.17 -18.54 71.64
CA GLY A 1091 20.18 -19.30 70.89
C GLY A 1091 19.16 -20.12 71.71
N VAL A 1092 17.99 -20.32 71.11
CA VAL A 1092 16.87 -21.10 71.67
C VAL A 1092 16.49 -22.22 70.71
N ALA A 1093 16.06 -23.37 71.25
CA ALA A 1093 15.85 -24.58 70.45
C ALA A 1093 14.75 -24.48 69.36
N ASN A 1094 13.86 -23.48 69.44
CA ASN A 1094 12.63 -23.42 68.65
C ASN A 1094 12.35 -22.01 68.09
N GLY A 1095 13.35 -21.15 67.84
CA GLY A 1095 13.17 -19.84 67.19
C GLY A 1095 14.52 -19.20 66.85
N GLY A 1096 14.63 -18.48 65.73
CA GLY A 1096 15.89 -17.87 65.30
C GLY A 1096 16.17 -16.55 66.01
N ILE A 1097 17.41 -16.37 66.47
CA ILE A 1097 17.89 -15.10 67.00
C ILE A 1097 18.83 -14.45 66.00
N PHE A 1098 18.40 -13.33 65.42
CA PHE A 1098 19.21 -12.53 64.53
C PHE A 1098 20.14 -11.60 65.31
N SER A 1099 21.39 -11.53 64.87
CA SER A 1099 22.39 -10.58 65.34
C SER A 1099 23.24 -10.10 64.18
N TRP A 1100 23.96 -8.99 64.35
CA TRP A 1100 24.83 -8.49 63.30
C TRP A 1100 26.07 -7.77 63.84
N PHE A 1101 27.14 -7.79 63.04
CA PHE A 1101 28.41 -7.13 63.35
C PHE A 1101 29.11 -6.65 62.08
N GLN A 1102 30.18 -5.88 62.27
CA GLN A 1102 31.05 -5.44 61.18
C GLN A 1102 32.49 -5.90 61.43
N PHE A 1103 33.09 -6.56 60.45
CA PHE A 1103 34.46 -7.07 60.53
C PHE A 1103 35.14 -6.93 59.16
N GLY A 1104 36.41 -6.49 59.16
CA GLY A 1104 37.19 -6.37 57.91
C GLY A 1104 36.55 -5.52 56.82
N GLY A 1105 35.83 -4.44 57.19
CA GLY A 1105 35.15 -3.53 56.24
C GLY A 1105 33.82 -4.05 55.68
N ASN A 1106 33.29 -5.16 56.18
CA ASN A 1106 32.04 -5.77 55.73
C ASN A 1106 31.06 -5.95 56.89
N THR A 1107 29.79 -6.18 56.57
CA THR A 1107 28.71 -6.40 57.53
C THR A 1107 28.29 -7.86 57.51
N TYR A 1108 27.98 -8.44 58.66
CA TYR A 1108 27.61 -9.84 58.81
C TYR A 1108 26.32 -9.94 59.60
N ILE A 1109 25.37 -10.73 59.10
CA ILE A 1109 24.13 -11.08 59.78
C ILE A 1109 24.21 -12.55 60.15
N VAL A 1110 23.92 -12.87 61.41
CA VAL A 1110 23.93 -14.23 61.94
C VAL A 1110 22.56 -14.55 62.49
N GLU A 1111 22.02 -15.70 62.11
CA GLU A 1111 20.85 -16.30 62.74
C GLU A 1111 21.32 -17.49 63.57
N ASP A 1112 21.20 -17.38 64.89
CA ASP A 1112 21.46 -18.47 65.83
C ASP A 1112 20.15 -19.21 66.11
N ARG A 1113 20.10 -20.48 65.72
CA ARG A 1113 18.95 -21.37 65.92
C ARG A 1113 19.30 -22.57 66.80
N SER A 1114 20.52 -22.60 67.34
CA SER A 1114 21.01 -23.71 68.12
C SER A 1114 21.05 -23.36 69.61
N THR A 1115 20.93 -24.37 70.48
CA THR A 1115 21.26 -24.17 71.90
C THR A 1115 22.75 -24.37 72.17
N ALA A 1116 23.55 -24.56 71.12
CA ALA A 1116 24.99 -24.70 71.27
C ALA A 1116 25.54 -23.31 71.56
N GLY A 1117 26.30 -23.13 72.64
CA GLY A 1117 26.97 -21.87 72.93
C GLY A 1117 28.14 -21.57 71.98
N ALA A 1118 28.03 -21.96 70.72
CA ALA A 1118 28.97 -21.81 69.62
C ALA A 1118 28.23 -22.16 68.31
N PHE A 1119 28.72 -21.66 67.17
CA PHE A 1119 28.09 -21.89 65.86
C PHE A 1119 27.89 -23.38 65.53
N ALA A 1120 26.64 -23.78 65.27
CA ALA A 1120 26.22 -25.11 64.87
C ALA A 1120 26.01 -25.20 63.35
N ALA A 1121 26.93 -25.88 62.66
CA ALA A 1121 26.82 -26.12 61.22
C ALA A 1121 25.50 -26.83 60.84
N GLY A 1122 24.89 -26.39 59.73
CA GLY A 1122 23.61 -26.93 59.26
C GLY A 1122 22.39 -26.54 60.11
N THR A 1123 22.55 -25.66 61.10
CA THR A 1123 21.46 -25.15 61.94
C THR A 1123 21.50 -23.62 62.02
N ASP A 1124 22.67 -23.06 62.33
CA ASP A 1124 22.89 -21.62 62.38
C ASP A 1124 23.27 -21.09 60.99
N MET A 1125 22.98 -19.82 60.73
CA MET A 1125 23.22 -19.18 59.45
C MET A 1125 24.08 -17.93 59.58
N ILE A 1126 24.94 -17.69 58.61
CA ILE A 1126 25.72 -16.45 58.48
C ILE A 1126 25.58 -15.97 57.03
N VAL A 1127 25.33 -14.69 56.84
CA VAL A 1127 25.38 -14.01 55.54
C VAL A 1127 26.29 -12.79 55.66
N LYS A 1128 27.15 -12.60 54.66
CA LYS A 1128 28.02 -11.43 54.54
C LYS A 1128 27.39 -10.42 53.57
N LEU A 1129 27.28 -9.17 53.98
CA LEU A 1129 27.02 -8.03 53.10
C LEU A 1129 28.35 -7.31 52.84
N THR A 1130 28.71 -7.14 51.57
CA THR A 1130 29.92 -6.42 51.18
C THR A 1130 29.76 -4.93 51.50
N GLY A 1131 30.71 -4.37 52.24
CA GLY A 1131 30.67 -2.99 52.71
C GLY A 1131 29.99 -2.80 54.08
N LEU A 1132 29.97 -1.55 54.52
CA LEU A 1132 29.42 -1.15 55.81
C LEU A 1132 27.95 -0.76 55.66
N VAL A 1133 27.05 -1.73 55.86
CA VAL A 1133 25.61 -1.54 55.92
C VAL A 1133 25.24 -1.32 57.38
N ASP A 1134 24.46 -0.27 57.65
CA ASP A 1134 23.96 0.03 58.99
C ASP A 1134 22.53 -0.50 59.15
N LEU A 1135 22.35 -1.46 60.05
CA LEU A 1135 21.05 -2.06 60.35
C LEU A 1135 20.39 -1.42 61.58
N ALA A 1136 20.95 -0.32 62.13
CA ALA A 1136 20.64 0.16 63.48
C ALA A 1136 19.49 1.19 63.63
N ALA A 1137 19.01 1.95 62.62
CA ALA A 1137 18.27 3.20 62.94
C ALA A 1137 16.97 3.52 62.15
N THR A 1138 15.85 3.48 62.90
CA THR A 1138 14.72 4.44 62.99
C THR A 1138 13.93 4.87 61.73
N GLY A 1139 12.72 4.32 61.52
CA GLY A 1139 11.65 4.93 60.69
C GLY A 1139 10.66 3.94 60.06
N SER A 1140 11.16 2.78 59.65
CA SER A 1140 10.45 1.52 59.42
C SER A 1140 11.51 0.48 59.74
N ALA A 1141 11.36 -0.25 60.85
CA ALA A 1141 12.36 -1.24 61.24
C ALA A 1141 12.62 -2.20 60.06
N ALA A 1142 13.84 -2.73 59.95
CA ALA A 1142 14.03 -3.99 59.24
C ALA A 1142 13.05 -4.99 59.85
N ALA A 1143 11.90 -5.15 59.20
CA ALA A 1143 10.83 -5.94 59.74
C ALA A 1143 11.31 -7.38 59.65
N ILE A 1144 11.33 -8.09 60.77
CA ILE A 1144 11.36 -9.54 60.73
C ILE A 1144 9.99 -9.95 60.18
N ALA A 1145 9.86 -9.94 58.85
CA ALA A 1145 8.84 -10.72 58.18
C ALA A 1145 9.19 -12.17 58.43
N ALA A 1146 8.20 -13.01 58.74
CA ALA A 1146 8.38 -14.38 59.24
C ALA A 1146 9.50 -15.13 58.48
N HIS A 1147 10.71 -15.13 59.04
CA HIS A 1147 11.93 -15.81 58.56
C HIS A 1147 12.89 -15.03 57.62
N GLY A 1148 12.95 -13.70 57.69
CA GLY A 1148 13.95 -12.90 56.96
C GLY A 1148 14.19 -11.48 57.49
N VAL A 1149 15.19 -10.80 56.92
CA VAL A 1149 15.55 -9.39 57.20
C VAL A 1149 15.30 -8.56 55.94
N THR A 1150 14.36 -7.62 55.99
CA THR A 1150 14.18 -6.60 54.94
C THR A 1150 15.00 -5.36 55.25
N LEU A 1151 15.80 -4.86 54.31
CA LEU A 1151 16.75 -3.74 54.48
C LEU A 1151 16.14 -2.33 54.37
#